data_AF-A0A9W7GNA2-F1
#
_entry.id   AF-A0A9W7GNA2-F1
#
_cell.length_a   1.000
_cell.length_b   1.000
_cell.length_c   1.000
_cell.angle_alpha   90.00
_cell.angle_beta   90.00
_cell.angle_gamma   90.00
#
_symmetry.space_group_name_H-M   'P 1'
#
loop_
_entity.id
_entity.type
_entity.pdbx_description
1 polymer ?
#
loop_
_entity_poly.entity_id
_entity_poly.type
_entity_poly.pdbx_seq_one_letter_code
_entity_poly.pdbx_strand_id
1 'polypeptide(L)'
;MLSEDYSYATDGLSCVHKTNLIRRGFPGSEDRKEYFYGCGDSPGRADRYGQCVRVANSDCMGYDPRPENSGAPAYKQWPIYIGIVEESGKRGCYGIYYDTAARGSIDFGTTVSAYRGFHRTAEFSCSYLEYYIVLGDSPASVSNGIALLIGTPAMPAEWTVKGYNASSMLYADTADIPAAIKTFRDKAEEEGVEVEGIYLSSGYTANMVEGEGYVRCVFNWCKERVGDDPRDLFEGNKDCPIICNVKPWLLECHPMYEENEGGYVGEGEEGRKGRALVESMWSGGPNTSLPGSFVDFLSDKGYNFWVKNCQKSLVEMGCKAIWVDNNEFEIDDGSAICGEAGAPGLRVAVCRPALTTRMAQASLEALRKSGTKERKTVVTRAGGPGVQRYAGLTWTGDNYSNWSTLKWGVCMANSLGVSGFPGVGVDVGGFAGPAPDEELFVRFCQSCCLQARFTIHSWNDDGSITECWSYGREATEIIKGCLELRRRFSNHIYTLFAGACTRISEGGKRGLSEAVKECLGGEGCPVTRNVGYEFFMDDNVMTDGGEEEDEHVRDGSSCDYLLGKNVLICPIYVKGVDTRTCYLPKDGEDTRWYCPNDDCFYWGEDCVEQECSASKVGGGVVHFIKEGTGIAVKSKDEEEGDVFAEFLMVGGTGGTAVGYYDEDTEGREEGLWVVVRMGEGQQEHPHVEWYDWKGGEVEDDRVEGLVVKVNVVENVEGSASDWKTKKRVIRFVGRELKQGVSKGDVVVVLGGSGVFAKYAGMEGDVMCNPGINENGEERTLVEVRGMDDKIINIRVDMLALVD
;
A
#
# COMPACT_ATOMS: atom_id res chain seq x y z
N MET A 1 -20.00 27.13 11.14
CA MET A 1 -19.79 25.88 11.89
C MET A 1 -18.42 25.83 12.59
N LEU A 2 -17.85 26.99 12.99
CA LEU A 2 -16.65 27.08 13.82
C LEU A 2 -16.83 28.34 14.69
N SER A 3 -17.08 28.18 15.99
CA SER A 3 -16.86 29.30 16.93
C SER A 3 -15.45 29.13 17.46
N GLU A 4 -14.54 29.97 16.98
CA GLU A 4 -13.12 29.92 17.31
C GLU A 4 -12.87 30.74 18.56
N ASP A 5 -12.29 30.12 19.60
CA ASP A 5 -11.72 30.82 20.73
C ASP A 5 -10.21 30.65 20.67
N TYR A 6 -9.49 31.73 20.35
CA TYR A 6 -8.04 31.75 20.40
C TYR A 6 -7.59 32.07 21.83
N SER A 7 -6.71 31.25 22.40
CA SER A 7 -5.98 31.60 23.62
C SER A 7 -4.49 31.40 23.40
N TYR A 8 -3.73 32.48 23.40
CA TYR A 8 -2.27 32.43 23.45
C TYR A 8 -1.85 31.89 24.82
N ALA A 9 -0.98 30.88 24.85
CA ALA A 9 -0.29 30.55 26.08
C ALA A 9 0.62 31.73 26.45
N THR A 10 0.64 32.09 27.73
CA THR A 10 1.36 33.26 28.27
C THR A 10 2.88 33.14 28.21
N ASP A 11 3.43 32.03 27.69
CA ASP A 11 4.86 31.74 27.59
C ASP A 11 5.49 32.15 26.25
N GLY A 12 4.69 32.53 25.24
CA GLY A 12 5.18 32.94 23.92
C GLY A 12 5.82 31.82 23.09
N LEU A 13 5.64 30.55 23.48
CA LEU A 13 6.30 29.37 22.86
C LEU A 13 5.33 28.28 22.41
N SER A 14 4.02 28.40 22.70
CA SER A 14 3.01 27.45 22.27
C SER A 14 1.76 28.13 21.67
N CYS A 15 1.25 27.56 20.58
CA CYS A 15 0.00 27.95 19.95
C CYS A 15 -1.06 26.89 20.18
N VAL A 16 -2.24 27.33 20.60
CA VAL A 16 -3.36 26.46 20.90
C VAL A 16 -4.55 26.83 20.03
N HIS A 17 -4.97 25.89 19.18
CA HIS A 17 -6.26 25.90 18.52
C HIS A 17 -7.30 25.26 19.44
N LYS A 18 -8.31 26.02 19.88
CA LYS A 18 -9.48 25.44 20.56
C LYS A 18 -10.69 25.56 19.65
N THR A 19 -11.27 24.44 19.26
CA THR A 19 -12.60 24.44 18.63
C THR A 19 -13.65 24.21 19.73
N ASN A 20 -14.56 25.17 19.90
CA ASN A 20 -15.66 25.09 20.88
C ASN A 20 -16.83 24.22 20.41
N LEU A 21 -16.57 23.08 19.78
CA LEU A 21 -17.64 22.25 19.22
C LEU A 21 -17.46 20.79 19.64
N ILE A 22 -17.96 20.50 20.85
CA ILE A 22 -18.80 19.31 21.00
C ILE A 22 -20.24 19.79 20.91
N ARG A 23 -20.84 19.60 19.74
CA ARG A 23 -22.30 19.55 19.65
C ARG A 23 -22.71 18.23 20.29
N ARG A 24 -23.06 18.34 21.57
CA ARG A 24 -23.81 17.39 22.39
C ARG A 24 -23.42 15.92 22.22
N GLY A 25 -22.61 15.48 23.17
CA GLY A 25 -22.58 14.10 23.60
C GLY A 25 -21.58 13.93 24.74
N PHE A 26 -21.99 13.33 25.85
CA PHE A 26 -21.02 12.74 26.77
C PHE A 26 -20.27 11.63 26.02
N PRO A 27 -19.01 11.29 26.37
CA PRO A 27 -18.45 9.99 26.00
C PRO A 27 -19.47 8.91 26.34
N GLY A 28 -19.95 8.17 25.34
CA GLY A 28 -21.03 7.19 25.48
C GLY A 28 -22.47 7.71 25.26
N SER A 29 -22.69 8.94 24.77
CA SER A 29 -24.04 9.38 24.40
C SER A 29 -24.46 8.86 23.02
N GLU A 30 -25.69 8.37 22.92
CA GLU A 30 -26.34 7.93 21.67
C GLU A 30 -26.53 9.05 20.62
N ASP A 31 -26.35 10.32 21.00
CA ASP A 31 -26.57 11.51 20.14
C ASP A 31 -25.32 11.98 19.36
N ARG A 32 -24.29 11.12 19.21
CA ARG A 32 -23.01 11.49 18.59
C ARG A 32 -23.18 11.90 17.12
N LYS A 33 -22.59 13.04 16.74
CA LYS A 33 -22.75 13.66 15.41
C LYS A 33 -21.43 13.94 14.68
N GLU A 34 -20.29 13.47 15.19
CA GLU A 34 -19.00 13.74 14.57
C GLU A 34 -18.03 12.57 14.72
N TYR A 35 -17.35 12.21 13.64
CA TYR A 35 -16.41 11.08 13.52
C TYR A 35 -15.09 11.55 12.93
N PHE A 36 -13.97 10.95 13.38
CA PHE A 36 -12.63 11.44 13.04
C PHE A 36 -11.71 10.32 12.56
N TYR A 37 -11.13 10.46 11.38
CA TYR A 37 -10.20 9.48 10.81
C TYR A 37 -8.87 10.12 10.45
N GLY A 38 -7.77 9.40 10.66
CA GLY A 38 -6.43 9.83 10.26
C GLY A 38 -5.43 9.96 11.40
N CYS A 39 -4.65 11.04 11.38
CA CYS A 39 -3.50 11.31 12.25
C CYS A 39 -2.31 10.36 12.06
N GLY A 40 -2.08 9.93 10.82
CA GLY A 40 -0.93 9.11 10.46
C GLY A 40 -0.95 7.73 11.11
N ASP A 41 0.23 7.24 11.49
CA ASP A 41 0.45 5.96 12.14
C ASP A 41 0.34 6.04 13.67
N SER A 42 -0.48 6.93 14.20
CA SER A 42 -0.67 7.05 15.66
C SER A 42 -1.48 5.86 16.22
N PRO A 43 -1.11 5.30 17.39
CA PRO A 43 -1.85 4.20 18.04
C PRO A 43 -3.34 4.47 18.24
N GLY A 44 -4.12 3.40 18.36
CA GLY A 44 -5.53 3.43 18.74
C GLY A 44 -6.54 3.14 17.64
N ARG A 45 -7.81 3.44 17.92
CA ARG A 45 -8.96 3.09 17.05
C ARG A 45 -8.93 3.89 15.76
N ALA A 46 -9.55 3.36 14.71
CA ALA A 46 -9.74 4.06 13.44
C ALA A 46 -10.49 5.38 13.63
N ASP A 47 -11.57 5.36 14.43
CA ASP A 47 -12.27 6.56 14.84
C ASP A 47 -11.62 7.20 16.09
N ARG A 48 -11.09 8.41 15.92
CA ARG A 48 -10.28 9.11 16.92
C ARG A 48 -11.10 9.73 18.06
N TYR A 49 -12.43 9.70 18.01
CA TYR A 49 -13.23 10.28 19.07
C TYR A 49 -12.91 9.70 20.46
N GLY A 50 -12.79 10.60 21.43
CA GLY A 50 -12.39 10.24 22.80
C GLY A 50 -10.93 9.78 22.90
N GLN A 51 -10.07 10.09 21.93
CA GLN A 51 -8.63 9.87 21.98
C GLN A 51 -7.88 11.21 21.94
N CYS A 52 -6.67 11.24 22.49
CA CYS A 52 -5.76 12.38 22.36
C CYS A 52 -4.49 11.89 21.67
N VAL A 53 -4.30 12.33 20.43
CA VAL A 53 -3.20 11.89 19.58
C VAL A 53 -2.01 12.80 19.76
N ARG A 54 -0.84 12.23 20.07
CA ARG A 54 0.42 12.98 20.07
C ARG A 54 0.98 13.08 18.66
N VAL A 55 1.13 14.30 18.15
CA VAL A 55 1.73 14.56 16.85
C VAL A 55 3.23 14.81 17.04
N ALA A 56 3.99 13.73 17.11
CA ALA A 56 5.44 13.74 17.21
C ALA A 56 6.00 12.41 16.70
N ASN A 57 7.19 12.44 16.11
CA ASN A 57 7.94 11.24 15.74
C ASN A 57 9.02 10.88 16.78
N SER A 58 9.22 9.59 17.00
CA SER A 58 10.25 8.99 17.87
C SER A 58 10.60 7.58 17.38
N ASP A 59 11.78 7.08 17.74
CA ASP A 59 12.09 5.66 17.59
C ASP A 59 11.44 4.86 18.72
N CYS A 60 10.19 4.42 18.50
CA CYS A 60 9.36 3.76 19.51
C CYS A 60 9.32 2.23 19.34
N MET A 61 10.48 1.58 19.18
CA MET A 61 10.57 0.12 19.04
C MET A 61 9.74 -0.64 20.08
N GLY A 62 8.90 -1.57 19.61
CA GLY A 62 8.01 -2.37 20.46
C GLY A 62 6.83 -1.58 21.06
N TYR A 63 6.41 -0.49 20.43
CA TYR A 63 5.30 0.35 20.90
C TYR A 63 4.01 -0.46 21.15
N ASP A 64 3.20 0.05 22.09
CA ASP A 64 1.86 -0.47 22.36
C ASP A 64 0.83 0.23 21.46
N PRO A 65 0.17 -0.50 20.54
CA PRO A 65 -0.73 0.08 19.54
C PRO A 65 -2.17 0.30 20.05
N ARG A 66 -2.48 -0.13 21.28
CA ARG A 66 -3.85 -0.14 21.80
C ARG A 66 -4.40 1.29 22.04
N PRO A 67 -5.73 1.49 22.01
CA PRO A 67 -6.37 2.81 22.17
C PRO A 67 -6.01 3.55 23.45
N GLU A 68 -5.75 2.83 24.55
CA GLU A 68 -5.34 3.41 25.84
C GLU A 68 -4.00 4.15 25.72
N ASN A 69 -3.22 3.82 24.69
CA ASN A 69 -1.92 4.40 24.41
C ASN A 69 -1.93 5.38 23.23
N SER A 70 -3.09 5.91 22.83
CA SER A 70 -3.24 6.89 21.73
C SER A 70 -2.39 8.17 21.89
N GLY A 71 -1.96 8.50 23.11
CA GLY A 71 -1.05 9.62 23.40
C GLY A 71 0.45 9.31 23.27
N ALA A 72 0.82 8.06 22.95
CA ALA A 72 2.22 7.71 22.67
C ALA A 72 2.66 8.23 21.30
N PRO A 73 3.95 8.61 21.13
CA PRO A 73 4.47 8.94 19.83
C PRO A 73 4.51 7.70 18.93
N ALA A 74 4.47 7.93 17.62
CA ALA A 74 4.73 6.93 16.58
C ALA A 74 5.97 7.34 15.77
N TYR A 75 6.18 6.74 14.61
CA TYR A 75 7.33 7.04 13.75
C TYR A 75 7.12 8.27 12.86
N LYS A 76 5.87 8.70 12.63
CA LYS A 76 5.56 9.85 11.76
C LYS A 76 4.86 10.96 12.52
N GLN A 77 5.18 12.19 12.13
CA GLN A 77 4.49 13.37 12.62
C GLN A 77 3.45 13.80 11.59
N TRP A 78 2.19 13.43 11.80
CA TRP A 78 1.15 13.57 10.76
C TRP A 78 -0.10 14.32 11.25
N PRO A 79 -0.10 15.67 11.25
CA PRO A 79 -1.19 16.48 11.77
C PRO A 79 -2.34 16.68 10.77
N ILE A 80 -2.84 15.58 10.19
CA ILE A 80 -3.95 15.56 9.23
C ILE A 80 -5.05 14.64 9.73
N TYR A 81 -6.30 15.10 9.69
CA TYR A 81 -7.46 14.24 9.92
C TYR A 81 -8.65 14.64 9.05
N ILE A 82 -9.58 13.71 8.88
CA ILE A 82 -10.87 13.87 8.21
C ILE A 82 -11.97 13.78 9.26
N GLY A 83 -12.83 14.80 9.30
CA GLY A 83 -14.03 14.84 10.12
C GLY A 83 -15.29 14.58 9.29
N ILE A 84 -16.19 13.77 9.81
CA ILE A 84 -17.51 13.50 9.23
C ILE A 84 -18.54 13.99 10.21
N VAL A 85 -19.38 14.94 9.78
CA VAL A 85 -20.37 15.61 10.63
C VAL A 85 -21.76 15.23 10.18
N GLU A 86 -22.62 14.86 11.13
CA GLU A 86 -24.02 14.61 10.90
C GLU A 86 -24.89 15.75 11.44
N GLU A 87 -25.69 16.38 10.56
CA GLU A 87 -26.65 17.41 10.94
C GLU A 87 -27.98 17.22 10.21
N SER A 88 -29.06 17.09 10.99
CA SER A 88 -30.44 16.92 10.48
C SER A 88 -30.60 15.73 9.51
N GLY A 89 -29.94 14.59 9.81
CA GLY A 89 -29.99 13.38 9.00
C GLY A 89 -29.18 13.45 7.71
N LYS A 90 -28.25 14.41 7.59
CA LYS A 90 -27.31 14.52 6.47
C LYS A 90 -25.88 14.50 6.99
N ARG A 91 -25.00 13.81 6.27
CA ARG A 91 -23.56 13.81 6.53
C ARG A 91 -22.83 14.75 5.58
N GLY A 92 -21.85 15.46 6.13
CA GLY A 92 -20.89 16.26 5.38
C GLY A 92 -19.47 15.98 5.88
N CYS A 93 -18.48 16.16 5.00
CA CYS A 93 -17.10 15.81 5.30
C CYS A 93 -16.21 17.05 5.26
N TYR A 94 -15.19 17.07 6.12
CA TYR A 94 -14.13 18.07 6.08
C TYR A 94 -12.78 17.45 6.44
N GLY A 95 -11.69 18.06 6.00
CA GLY A 95 -10.33 17.71 6.37
C GLY A 95 -9.66 18.89 7.05
N ILE A 96 -8.84 18.62 8.06
CA ILE A 96 -7.92 19.61 8.64
C ILE A 96 -6.50 19.13 8.44
N TYR A 97 -5.66 20.02 7.91
CA TYR A 97 -4.21 19.88 7.90
C TYR A 97 -3.62 21.04 8.69
N TYR A 98 -2.98 20.78 9.83
CA TYR A 98 -2.17 21.79 10.50
C TYR A 98 -0.78 21.82 9.86
N ASP A 99 -0.49 22.89 9.12
CA ASP A 99 0.76 23.04 8.36
C ASP A 99 1.89 23.46 9.29
N THR A 100 2.36 22.49 10.08
CA THR A 100 3.41 22.70 11.07
C THR A 100 4.32 21.48 11.18
N ALA A 101 5.61 21.78 11.22
CA ALA A 101 6.66 20.82 11.55
C ALA A 101 6.94 20.75 13.06
N ALA A 102 6.23 21.53 13.89
CA ALA A 102 6.36 21.50 15.34
C ALA A 102 5.61 20.31 15.96
N ARG A 103 6.17 19.79 17.05
CA ARG A 103 5.52 18.77 17.89
C ARG A 103 4.25 19.32 18.54
N GLY A 104 3.24 18.46 18.70
CA GLY A 104 1.97 18.85 19.30
C GLY A 104 1.08 17.68 19.68
N SER A 105 -0.19 17.98 19.91
CA SER A 105 -1.24 16.99 20.17
C SER A 105 -2.59 17.45 19.63
N ILE A 106 -3.43 16.50 19.24
CA ILE A 106 -4.82 16.74 18.83
C ILE A 106 -5.73 15.91 19.74
N ASP A 107 -6.53 16.59 20.55
CA ASP A 107 -7.54 16.02 21.43
C ASP A 107 -8.90 15.99 20.73
N PHE A 108 -9.44 14.78 20.56
CA PHE A 108 -10.73 14.51 19.92
C PHE A 108 -11.86 14.31 20.94
N GLY A 109 -11.84 15.06 22.04
CA GLY A 109 -12.95 15.13 22.99
C GLY A 109 -12.72 14.41 24.32
N THR A 110 -11.47 14.22 24.72
CA THR A 110 -11.08 13.68 26.03
C THR A 110 -11.11 14.75 27.13
N THR A 111 -10.71 15.99 26.82
CA THR A 111 -10.68 17.07 27.80
C THR A 111 -12.09 17.57 28.15
N VAL A 112 -12.39 17.62 29.45
CA VAL A 112 -13.64 18.16 30.01
C VAL A 112 -13.37 19.39 30.89
N SER A 113 -14.22 20.40 30.79
CA SER A 113 -14.21 21.52 31.74
C SER A 113 -15.62 21.82 32.25
N ALA A 114 -15.74 22.32 33.49
CA ALA A 114 -17.03 22.73 34.06
C ALA A 114 -17.71 23.86 33.26
N TYR A 115 -16.95 24.64 32.48
CA TYR A 115 -17.45 25.77 31.70
C TYR A 115 -17.89 25.39 30.29
N ARG A 116 -17.23 24.40 29.67
CA ARG A 116 -17.41 24.06 28.24
C ARG A 116 -17.87 22.62 27.98
N GLY A 117 -17.91 21.79 29.03
CA GLY A 117 -18.06 20.34 28.88
C GLY A 117 -16.84 19.72 28.20
N PHE A 118 -17.05 18.56 27.58
CA PHE A 118 -16.05 17.94 26.71
C PHE A 118 -15.77 18.85 25.50
N HIS A 119 -14.52 18.96 25.07
CA HIS A 119 -14.14 19.79 23.92
C HIS A 119 -12.88 19.25 23.23
N ARG A 120 -12.60 19.80 22.04
CA ARG A 120 -11.43 19.46 21.22
C ARG A 120 -10.39 20.55 21.26
N THR A 121 -9.13 20.16 21.24
CA THR A 121 -8.00 21.08 21.21
C THR A 121 -6.90 20.53 20.31
N ALA A 122 -6.28 21.38 19.51
CA ALA A 122 -5.01 21.06 18.88
C ALA A 122 -3.96 22.04 19.39
N GLU A 123 -2.87 21.52 19.91
CA GLU A 123 -1.81 22.31 20.57
C GLU A 123 -0.48 21.98 19.92
N PHE A 124 0.27 22.99 19.49
CA PHE A 124 1.56 22.82 18.83
C PHE A 124 2.61 23.78 19.39
N SER A 125 3.86 23.30 19.44
CA SER A 125 5.02 24.06 19.94
C SER A 125 5.54 25.03 18.88
N CYS A 126 4.68 25.91 18.36
CA CYS A 126 4.99 26.90 17.34
C CYS A 126 4.53 28.31 17.78
N SER A 127 5.05 29.34 17.10
CA SER A 127 4.77 30.75 17.41
C SER A 127 3.49 31.29 16.75
N TYR A 128 2.98 30.60 15.73
CA TYR A 128 1.68 30.82 15.13
C TYR A 128 1.16 29.49 14.57
N LEU A 129 -0.15 29.38 14.40
CA LEU A 129 -0.79 28.22 13.80
C LEU A 129 -1.25 28.56 12.38
N GLU A 130 -0.84 27.75 11.41
CA GLU A 130 -1.38 27.75 10.05
C GLU A 130 -2.07 26.40 9.81
N TYR A 131 -3.27 26.43 9.25
CA TYR A 131 -4.01 25.21 8.93
C TYR A 131 -4.95 25.43 7.75
N TYR A 132 -5.19 24.35 7.03
CA TYR A 132 -6.09 24.29 5.89
C TYR A 132 -7.34 23.51 6.26
N ILE A 133 -8.50 23.98 5.77
CA ILE A 133 -9.75 23.25 5.83
C ILE A 133 -10.13 22.85 4.41
N VAL A 134 -10.31 21.56 4.18
CA VAL A 134 -10.84 20.99 2.95
C VAL A 134 -12.29 20.62 3.19
N LEU A 135 -13.21 21.01 2.32
CA LEU A 135 -14.62 20.62 2.41
C LEU A 135 -14.95 19.63 1.30
N GLY A 136 -15.74 18.59 1.63
CA GLY A 136 -16.14 17.57 0.69
C GLY A 136 -17.53 17.00 1.01
N ASP A 137 -18.15 16.43 0.00
CA ASP A 137 -19.38 15.63 0.12
C ASP A 137 -19.13 14.19 0.60
N SER A 138 -17.87 13.74 0.57
CA SER A 138 -17.43 12.40 0.93
C SER A 138 -16.01 12.44 1.51
N PRO A 139 -15.60 11.43 2.29
CA PRO A 139 -14.22 11.32 2.74
C PRO A 139 -13.22 11.24 1.56
N ALA A 140 -13.62 10.58 0.46
CA ALA A 140 -12.85 10.53 -0.79
C ALA A 140 -12.57 11.92 -1.38
N SER A 141 -13.57 12.81 -1.48
CA SER A 141 -13.33 14.16 -1.99
C SER A 141 -12.47 15.01 -1.05
N VAL A 142 -12.54 14.76 0.26
CA VAL A 142 -11.63 15.38 1.24
C VAL A 142 -10.19 14.86 1.09
N SER A 143 -9.97 13.55 1.01
CA SER A 143 -8.63 12.95 0.77
C SER A 143 -8.02 13.47 -0.53
N ASN A 144 -8.83 13.65 -1.57
CA ASN A 144 -8.40 14.26 -2.82
C ASN A 144 -7.90 15.71 -2.61
N GLY A 145 -8.67 16.52 -1.88
CA GLY A 145 -8.27 17.89 -1.55
C GLY A 145 -7.03 17.96 -0.65
N ILE A 146 -6.84 17.01 0.26
CA ILE A 146 -5.61 16.86 1.05
C ILE A 146 -4.44 16.55 0.12
N ALA A 147 -4.58 15.59 -0.79
CA ALA A 147 -3.54 15.22 -1.75
C ALA A 147 -3.11 16.39 -2.65
N LEU A 148 -4.03 17.31 -2.98
CA LEU A 148 -3.71 18.55 -3.68
C LEU A 148 -2.84 19.52 -2.87
N LEU A 149 -3.00 19.55 -1.53
CA LEU A 149 -2.21 20.40 -0.64
C LEU A 149 -0.81 19.83 -0.39
N ILE A 150 -0.72 18.53 -0.11
CA ILE A 150 0.53 17.89 0.32
C ILE A 150 1.28 17.22 -0.84
N GLY A 151 0.64 17.13 -2.01
CA GLY A 151 1.08 16.47 -3.23
C GLY A 151 0.82 14.97 -3.25
N THR A 152 0.65 14.40 -4.45
CA THR A 152 0.35 12.97 -4.61
C THR A 152 1.57 12.09 -4.30
N PRO A 153 1.34 10.86 -3.81
CA PRO A 153 2.42 9.90 -3.54
C PRO A 153 3.26 9.58 -4.79
N ALA A 154 4.53 9.26 -4.57
CA ALA A 154 5.40 8.66 -5.56
C ALA A 154 4.93 7.23 -5.81
N MET A 155 4.78 6.89 -7.08
CA MET A 155 4.35 5.57 -7.46
C MET A 155 5.49 4.55 -7.29
N PRO A 156 5.30 3.48 -6.49
CA PRO A 156 6.35 2.48 -6.27
C PRO A 156 6.60 1.66 -7.54
N ALA A 157 7.76 0.99 -7.59
CA ALA A 157 8.05 0.01 -8.61
C ALA A 157 7.23 -1.26 -8.36
N GLU A 158 6.75 -1.88 -9.43
CA GLU A 158 5.84 -3.03 -9.38
C GLU A 158 6.26 -4.15 -8.41
N TRP A 159 7.50 -4.62 -8.54
CA TRP A 159 8.06 -5.71 -7.72
C TRP A 159 8.07 -5.39 -6.21
N THR A 160 8.05 -4.10 -5.83
CA THR A 160 8.02 -3.72 -4.41
C THR A 160 6.65 -3.88 -3.77
N VAL A 161 5.58 -4.09 -4.56
CA VAL A 161 4.19 -4.15 -4.05
C VAL A 161 3.36 -5.33 -4.56
N LYS A 162 3.65 -5.92 -5.73
CA LYS A 162 2.77 -6.97 -6.29
C LYS A 162 2.80 -8.30 -5.52
N GLY A 163 3.92 -8.66 -4.91
CA GLY A 163 4.06 -9.92 -4.17
C GLY A 163 4.68 -9.75 -2.79
N TYR A 164 5.39 -10.78 -2.34
CA TYR A 164 6.04 -10.85 -1.03
C TYR A 164 7.49 -10.37 -1.11
N ASN A 165 7.84 -9.43 -0.23
CA ASN A 165 9.23 -9.03 -0.01
C ASN A 165 9.73 -9.60 1.31
N ALA A 166 10.86 -10.30 1.28
CA ALA A 166 11.46 -10.91 2.45
C ALA A 166 12.34 -9.91 3.21
N SER A 167 12.38 -10.02 4.52
CA SER A 167 13.24 -9.20 5.35
C SER A 167 13.58 -9.85 6.68
N SER A 168 14.77 -9.56 7.19
CA SER A 168 15.15 -9.80 8.58
C SER A 168 16.38 -8.96 8.89
N MET A 169 16.57 -8.58 10.16
CA MET A 169 17.85 -8.05 10.62
C MET A 169 18.99 -9.06 10.40
N LEU A 170 18.68 -10.35 10.55
CA LEU A 170 19.69 -11.40 10.63
C LEU A 170 20.33 -11.78 9.30
N TYR A 171 19.64 -11.62 8.15
CA TYR A 171 20.26 -11.87 6.83
C TYR A 171 21.52 -11.01 6.62
N ALA A 172 21.50 -9.77 7.13
CA ALA A 172 22.62 -8.84 7.01
C ALA A 172 23.66 -8.99 8.13
N ASP A 173 23.32 -9.70 9.21
CA ASP A 173 24.19 -9.89 10.38
C ASP A 173 24.94 -11.23 10.38
N THR A 174 24.76 -12.04 9.32
CA THR A 174 25.56 -13.24 9.10
C THR A 174 27.02 -12.90 8.76
N ALA A 175 27.89 -13.91 8.91
CA ALA A 175 29.29 -13.80 8.50
C ALA A 175 29.47 -13.84 6.96
N ASP A 176 28.48 -14.33 6.21
CA ASP A 176 28.48 -14.43 4.75
C ASP A 176 27.06 -14.12 4.24
N ILE A 177 26.86 -12.89 3.79
CA ILE A 177 25.56 -12.36 3.35
C ILE A 177 25.13 -12.99 2.01
N PRO A 178 26.00 -13.09 0.97
CA PRO A 178 25.65 -13.80 -0.25
C PRO A 178 25.21 -15.25 -0.02
N ALA A 179 25.90 -16.00 0.85
CA ALA A 179 25.51 -17.37 1.17
C ALA A 179 24.18 -17.45 1.94
N ALA A 180 23.92 -16.52 2.86
CA ALA A 180 22.66 -16.45 3.59
C ALA A 180 21.48 -16.16 2.64
N ILE A 181 21.62 -15.17 1.76
CA ILE A 181 20.60 -14.85 0.74
C ILE A 181 20.39 -16.04 -0.19
N LYS A 182 21.47 -16.68 -0.66
CA LYS A 182 21.35 -17.87 -1.50
C LYS A 182 20.60 -18.99 -0.78
N THR A 183 20.91 -19.25 0.49
CA THR A 183 20.25 -20.29 1.29
C THR A 183 18.75 -20.01 1.43
N PHE A 184 18.39 -18.76 1.74
CA PHE A 184 17.00 -18.33 1.78
C PHE A 184 16.29 -18.56 0.44
N ARG A 185 16.93 -18.19 -0.67
CA ARG A 185 16.36 -18.35 -2.02
C ARG A 185 16.17 -19.81 -2.42
N ASP A 186 17.20 -20.64 -2.21
CA ASP A 186 17.13 -22.08 -2.45
C ASP A 186 15.97 -22.70 -1.64
N LYS A 187 15.78 -22.25 -0.40
CA LYS A 187 14.68 -22.72 0.46
C LYS A 187 13.31 -22.22 0.02
N ALA A 188 13.20 -20.96 -0.42
CA ALA A 188 11.97 -20.42 -1.00
C ALA A 188 11.55 -21.22 -2.24
N GLU A 189 12.49 -21.58 -3.11
CA GLU A 189 12.24 -22.44 -4.27
C GLU A 189 11.81 -23.85 -3.85
N GLU A 190 12.48 -24.47 -2.88
CA GLU A 190 12.12 -25.80 -2.34
C GLU A 190 10.68 -25.82 -1.80
N GLU A 191 10.26 -24.77 -1.09
CA GLU A 191 8.93 -24.66 -0.51
C GLU A 191 7.87 -24.16 -1.52
N GLY A 192 8.28 -23.73 -2.72
CA GLY A 192 7.38 -23.13 -3.72
C GLY A 192 6.80 -21.79 -3.28
N VAL A 193 7.64 -20.94 -2.69
CA VAL A 193 7.32 -19.57 -2.25
C VAL A 193 7.99 -18.57 -3.17
N GLU A 194 7.19 -17.82 -3.91
CA GLU A 194 7.69 -16.71 -4.74
C GLU A 194 8.07 -15.50 -3.87
N VAL A 195 9.25 -14.92 -4.14
CA VAL A 195 9.78 -13.75 -3.44
C VAL A 195 10.16 -12.69 -4.46
N GLU A 196 9.53 -11.52 -4.37
CA GLU A 196 9.72 -10.42 -5.32
C GLU A 196 11.00 -9.61 -5.04
N GLY A 197 11.43 -9.56 -3.78
CA GLY A 197 12.58 -8.77 -3.38
C GLY A 197 13.00 -9.02 -1.94
N ILE A 198 14.21 -8.56 -1.60
CA ILE A 198 14.84 -8.77 -0.29
C ILE A 198 15.25 -7.42 0.30
N TYR A 199 14.72 -7.10 1.47
CA TYR A 199 15.21 -5.98 2.29
C TYR A 199 16.48 -6.41 3.01
N LEU A 200 17.60 -5.77 2.67
CA LEU A 200 18.89 -5.98 3.31
C LEU A 200 19.09 -4.93 4.41
N SER A 201 18.93 -5.39 5.65
CA SER A 201 19.15 -4.62 6.88
C SER A 201 20.59 -4.11 6.99
N SER A 202 20.86 -3.19 7.93
CA SER A 202 22.13 -2.45 7.97
C SER A 202 23.42 -3.26 8.15
N GLY A 203 23.36 -4.56 8.48
CA GLY A 203 24.55 -5.39 8.73
C GLY A 203 25.56 -5.48 7.58
N TYR A 204 25.16 -5.23 6.33
CA TYR A 204 26.08 -5.11 5.19
C TYR A 204 27.04 -3.91 5.33
N THR A 205 26.70 -2.94 6.19
CA THR A 205 27.50 -1.74 6.47
C THR A 205 28.46 -1.91 7.66
N ALA A 206 28.58 -3.14 8.19
CA ALA A 206 29.36 -3.41 9.38
C ALA A 206 30.84 -3.04 9.20
N ASN A 207 31.40 -2.36 10.19
CA ASN A 207 32.80 -1.97 10.26
C ASN A 207 33.38 -2.38 11.61
N MET A 208 34.49 -3.11 11.62
CA MET A 208 35.15 -3.52 12.85
C MET A 208 35.89 -2.34 13.47
N VAL A 209 35.57 -2.02 14.73
CA VAL A 209 36.26 -1.01 15.54
C VAL A 209 36.83 -1.70 16.77
N GLU A 210 38.13 -1.52 17.02
CA GLU A 210 38.80 -2.13 18.16
C GLU A 210 38.16 -1.66 19.48
N GLY A 211 37.77 -2.60 20.34
CA GLY A 211 37.09 -2.31 21.61
C GLY A 211 35.57 -2.21 21.51
N GLU A 212 35.01 -1.92 20.33
CA GLU A 212 33.56 -1.72 20.12
C GLU A 212 32.91 -2.85 19.30
N GLY A 213 33.70 -3.61 18.53
CA GLY A 213 33.19 -4.68 17.66
C GLY A 213 32.67 -4.15 16.32
N TYR A 214 31.72 -4.87 15.70
CA TYR A 214 31.11 -4.46 14.43
C TYR A 214 30.07 -3.35 14.66
N VAL A 215 30.40 -2.14 14.22
CA VAL A 215 29.51 -0.98 14.24
C VAL A 215 28.93 -0.72 12.84
N ARG A 216 27.84 0.03 12.72
CA ARG A 216 27.16 0.31 11.45
C ARG A 216 27.64 1.63 10.86
N CYS A 217 28.26 1.55 9.70
CA CYS A 217 28.82 2.69 8.99
C CYS A 217 28.15 2.84 7.62
N VAL A 218 27.06 3.62 7.52
CA VAL A 218 26.30 3.78 6.27
C VAL A 218 27.20 4.10 5.07
N PHE A 219 26.95 3.47 3.91
CA PHE A 219 27.79 3.54 2.70
C PHE A 219 29.14 2.79 2.75
N ASN A 220 29.52 2.19 3.88
CA ASN A 220 30.73 1.37 4.00
C ASN A 220 30.41 -0.13 3.88
N TRP A 221 30.60 -0.72 2.70
CA TRP A 221 30.39 -2.15 2.49
C TRP A 221 31.38 -3.01 3.29
N CYS A 222 30.85 -3.92 4.10
CA CYS A 222 31.63 -4.88 4.89
C CYS A 222 32.19 -5.99 3.99
N LYS A 223 33.44 -5.84 3.53
CA LYS A 223 34.09 -6.81 2.64
C LYS A 223 34.12 -8.24 3.21
N GLU A 224 34.28 -8.35 4.53
CA GLU A 224 34.32 -9.65 5.21
C GLU A 224 32.98 -10.40 5.13
N ARG A 225 31.85 -9.68 5.09
CA ARG A 225 30.51 -10.27 5.05
C ARG A 225 29.91 -10.32 3.64
N VAL A 226 30.27 -9.39 2.77
CA VAL A 226 29.66 -9.21 1.44
C VAL A 226 30.55 -9.72 0.31
N GLY A 227 31.87 -9.69 0.49
CA GLY A 227 32.85 -9.93 -0.57
C GLY A 227 33.52 -8.64 -1.08
N ASP A 228 34.47 -8.80 -2.00
CA ASP A 228 35.31 -7.70 -2.49
C ASP A 228 34.56 -6.70 -3.40
N ASP A 229 33.62 -7.16 -4.23
CA ASP A 229 32.77 -6.32 -5.07
C ASP A 229 31.28 -6.54 -4.73
N PRO A 230 30.60 -5.56 -4.11
CA PRO A 230 29.16 -5.65 -3.82
C PRO A 230 28.28 -5.88 -5.06
N ARG A 231 28.77 -5.56 -6.27
CA ARG A 231 28.03 -5.83 -7.52
C ARG A 231 27.66 -7.29 -7.68
N ASP A 232 28.51 -8.22 -7.23
CA ASP A 232 28.26 -9.65 -7.34
C ASP A 232 26.96 -10.05 -6.63
N LEU A 233 26.66 -9.40 -5.48
CA LEU A 233 25.44 -9.63 -4.73
C LEU A 233 24.19 -9.18 -5.51
N PHE A 234 24.24 -8.04 -6.18
CA PHE A 234 23.12 -7.56 -7.00
C PHE A 234 23.00 -8.35 -8.31
N GLU A 235 24.13 -8.70 -8.94
CA GLU A 235 24.13 -9.45 -10.19
C GLU A 235 23.61 -10.88 -10.02
N GLY A 236 23.89 -11.51 -8.88
CA GLY A 236 23.36 -12.83 -8.52
C GLY A 236 21.87 -12.83 -8.14
N ASN A 237 21.24 -11.67 -7.98
CA ASN A 237 19.85 -11.52 -7.52
C ASN A 237 19.04 -10.55 -8.39
N LYS A 238 19.29 -10.51 -9.72
CA LYS A 238 18.58 -9.61 -10.64
C LYS A 238 17.07 -9.88 -10.73
N ASP A 239 16.67 -11.12 -10.50
CA ASP A 239 15.31 -11.63 -10.49
C ASP A 239 14.61 -11.50 -9.13
N CYS A 240 15.35 -11.17 -8.07
CA CYS A 240 14.82 -10.87 -6.73
C CYS A 240 15.58 -9.67 -6.14
N PRO A 241 15.27 -8.43 -6.57
CA PRO A 241 16.09 -7.27 -6.29
C PRO A 241 16.25 -6.96 -4.80
N ILE A 242 17.40 -6.41 -4.44
CA ILE A 242 17.76 -6.09 -3.05
C ILE A 242 17.50 -4.61 -2.75
N ILE A 243 16.84 -4.34 -1.62
CA ILE A 243 16.55 -3.03 -1.06
C ILE A 243 17.51 -2.78 0.10
N CYS A 244 18.42 -1.81 -0.04
CA CYS A 244 19.44 -1.56 0.98
C CYS A 244 18.98 -0.54 2.04
N ASN A 245 19.14 -0.90 3.32
CA ASN A 245 18.94 -0.01 4.47
C ASN A 245 20.02 1.08 4.53
N VAL A 246 19.63 2.32 4.84
CA VAL A 246 20.55 3.45 5.11
C VAL A 246 20.05 4.28 6.29
N LYS A 247 20.97 4.79 7.10
CA LYS A 247 20.69 5.55 8.34
C LYS A 247 21.22 6.99 8.23
N PRO A 248 20.54 8.00 8.81
CA PRO A 248 20.80 9.42 8.54
C PRO A 248 22.01 10.00 9.28
N TRP A 249 22.83 9.19 9.94
CA TRP A 249 23.99 9.66 10.71
C TRP A 249 25.28 8.98 10.28
N LEU A 250 26.39 9.61 10.65
CA LEU A 250 27.72 9.02 10.64
C LEU A 250 28.23 8.95 12.07
N LEU A 251 28.69 7.78 12.50
CA LEU A 251 29.43 7.64 13.76
C LEU A 251 30.76 8.40 13.68
N GLU A 252 31.32 8.88 14.78
CA GLU A 252 32.62 9.56 14.74
C GLU A 252 33.75 8.63 14.23
N CYS A 253 33.62 7.33 14.46
CA CYS A 253 34.52 6.30 13.93
C CYS A 253 34.26 5.97 12.45
N HIS A 254 33.30 6.62 11.80
CA HIS A 254 32.96 6.36 10.41
C HIS A 254 34.12 6.79 9.48
N PRO A 255 34.54 5.95 8.51
CA PRO A 255 35.66 6.28 7.61
C PRO A 255 35.46 7.57 6.82
N MET A 256 34.20 7.95 6.59
CA MET A 256 33.79 9.15 5.84
C MET A 256 33.34 10.32 6.73
N TYR A 257 33.56 10.26 8.05
CA TYR A 257 33.04 11.28 8.97
C TYR A 257 33.54 12.70 8.62
N GLU A 258 34.83 12.84 8.33
CA GLU A 258 35.45 14.12 7.96
C GLU A 258 34.99 14.63 6.58
N GLU A 259 34.58 13.73 5.66
CA GLU A 259 34.10 14.14 4.33
C GLU A 259 32.84 15.02 4.39
N ASN A 260 32.03 14.87 5.44
CA ASN A 260 30.81 15.63 5.66
C ASN A 260 30.98 16.75 6.73
N GLU A 261 32.20 17.14 7.09
CA GLU A 261 32.45 18.24 8.06
C GLU A 261 31.69 19.53 7.65
N GLY A 262 30.85 20.09 8.51
CA GLY A 262 30.01 21.25 8.17
C GLY A 262 28.78 20.94 7.29
N GLY A 263 28.48 19.66 7.03
CA GLY A 263 27.22 19.16 6.46
C GLY A 263 26.39 18.35 7.47
N TYR A 264 26.68 18.49 8.76
CA TYR A 264 25.96 17.88 9.88
C TYR A 264 25.05 18.90 10.56
N VAL A 265 24.06 18.42 11.29
CA VAL A 265 23.28 19.25 12.21
C VAL A 265 24.25 19.89 13.21
N GLY A 266 24.09 21.20 13.47
CA GLY A 266 25.04 21.99 14.23
C GLY A 266 24.70 22.13 15.72
N GLU A 267 25.74 22.20 16.56
CA GLU A 267 25.65 22.41 18.02
C GLU A 267 25.40 23.90 18.34
N GLY A 268 24.14 24.28 18.54
CA GLY A 268 23.78 25.64 18.93
C GLY A 268 24.35 26.72 17.99
N GLU A 269 24.81 27.83 18.57
CA GLU A 269 25.45 28.92 17.83
C GLU A 269 26.81 28.53 17.23
N GLU A 270 27.54 27.58 17.83
CA GLU A 270 28.80 27.08 17.26
C GLU A 270 28.56 26.23 16.01
N GLY A 271 27.39 25.62 15.89
CA GLY A 271 26.89 24.99 14.67
C GLY A 271 26.94 25.93 13.46
N ARG A 272 26.72 27.24 13.64
CA ARG A 272 26.81 28.23 12.56
C ARG A 272 28.22 28.38 12.02
N LYS A 273 29.23 27.99 12.79
CA LYS A 273 30.64 27.97 12.42
C LYS A 273 31.09 26.59 11.88
N GLY A 274 30.14 25.66 11.70
CA GLY A 274 30.39 24.32 11.15
C GLY A 274 30.63 23.23 12.19
N ARG A 275 30.47 23.51 13.48
CA ARG A 275 30.63 22.49 14.54
C ARG A 275 29.44 21.55 14.58
N ALA A 276 29.67 20.28 14.28
CA ALA A 276 28.64 19.25 14.34
C ALA A 276 28.13 19.02 15.76
N LEU A 277 26.83 18.76 15.89
CA LEU A 277 26.21 18.24 17.10
C LEU A 277 26.48 16.74 17.18
N VAL A 278 27.25 16.34 18.19
CA VAL A 278 27.55 14.94 18.48
C VAL A 278 26.53 14.42 19.50
N GLU A 279 25.83 13.36 19.13
CA GLU A 279 24.81 12.68 19.92
C GLU A 279 25.12 11.18 20.04
N SER A 280 24.40 10.50 20.92
CA SER A 280 24.47 9.04 21.06
C SER A 280 23.63 8.35 19.99
N MET A 281 24.28 7.77 18.98
CA MET A 281 23.62 7.10 17.86
C MET A 281 23.63 5.59 18.03
N TRP A 282 22.59 4.91 17.57
CA TRP A 282 22.59 3.45 17.50
C TRP A 282 23.77 2.94 16.65
N SER A 283 24.50 1.96 17.18
CA SER A 283 25.77 1.52 16.60
C SER A 283 25.75 0.14 15.97
N GLY A 284 24.76 -0.73 16.23
CA GLY A 284 24.71 -2.02 15.54
C GLY A 284 24.10 -3.21 16.27
N GLY A 285 23.74 -3.08 17.55
CA GLY A 285 23.13 -4.15 18.33
C GLY A 285 22.11 -3.64 19.34
N PRO A 286 21.43 -4.54 20.06
CA PRO A 286 20.48 -4.14 21.09
C PRO A 286 21.17 -3.27 22.14
N ASN A 287 20.61 -2.09 22.41
CA ASN A 287 21.13 -1.15 23.41
C ASN A 287 22.60 -0.74 23.22
N THR A 288 23.12 -0.75 21.99
CA THR A 288 24.47 -0.26 21.70
C THR A 288 24.43 1.11 21.05
N SER A 289 25.25 2.03 21.53
CA SER A 289 25.35 3.37 20.97
C SER A 289 26.77 3.89 20.99
N LEU A 290 27.11 4.71 20.01
CA LEU A 290 28.39 5.41 19.92
C LEU A 290 28.17 6.87 19.53
N PRO A 291 29.13 7.77 19.83
CA PRO A 291 29.09 9.15 19.37
C PRO A 291 28.97 9.23 17.85
N GLY A 292 28.10 10.11 17.36
CA GLY A 292 27.91 10.38 15.94
C GLY A 292 27.12 11.65 15.69
N SER A 293 26.98 12.03 14.42
CA SER A 293 26.29 13.25 14.00
C SER A 293 25.28 12.97 12.88
N PHE A 294 24.08 13.54 12.99
CA PHE A 294 23.08 13.49 11.93
C PHE A 294 23.50 14.36 10.74
N VAL A 295 23.32 13.84 9.53
CA VAL A 295 23.49 14.61 8.29
C VAL A 295 22.41 15.69 8.23
N ASP A 296 22.81 16.92 7.90
CA ASP A 296 21.88 18.03 7.72
C ASP A 296 21.39 18.11 6.28
N PHE A 297 20.22 17.55 6.04
CA PHE A 297 19.54 17.56 4.74
C PHE A 297 18.94 18.92 4.35
N LEU A 298 18.99 19.92 5.23
CA LEU A 298 18.66 21.31 4.91
C LEU A 298 19.88 22.14 4.49
N SER A 299 21.09 21.57 4.60
CA SER A 299 22.31 22.11 4.01
C SER A 299 22.59 21.46 2.65
N ASP A 300 23.07 22.24 1.69
CA ASP A 300 23.54 21.78 0.38
C ASP A 300 24.70 20.79 0.56
N LYS A 301 25.58 21.01 1.55
CA LYS A 301 26.71 20.11 1.81
C LYS A 301 26.22 18.71 2.23
N GLY A 302 25.37 18.63 3.25
CA GLY A 302 24.83 17.36 3.74
C GLY A 302 23.95 16.67 2.70
N TYR A 303 23.07 17.43 2.03
CA TYR A 303 22.21 16.90 0.96
C TYR A 303 23.04 16.33 -0.20
N ASN A 304 24.02 17.07 -0.72
CA ASN A 304 24.85 16.61 -1.84
C ASN A 304 25.80 15.46 -1.45
N PHE A 305 26.32 15.48 -0.21
CA PHE A 305 27.08 14.35 0.34
C PHE A 305 26.25 13.06 0.28
N TRP A 306 25.00 13.13 0.75
CA TRP A 306 24.10 11.99 0.74
C TRP A 306 23.81 11.50 -0.68
N VAL A 307 23.40 12.40 -1.59
CA VAL A 307 23.10 12.04 -2.98
C VAL A 307 24.30 11.36 -3.66
N LYS A 308 25.50 11.92 -3.50
CA LYS A 308 26.75 11.38 -4.04
C LYS A 308 27.01 9.95 -3.54
N ASN A 309 26.83 9.70 -2.25
CA ASN A 309 27.18 8.41 -1.65
C ASN A 309 26.09 7.35 -1.84
N CYS A 310 24.81 7.72 -1.87
CA CYS A 310 23.76 6.83 -2.37
C CYS A 310 24.06 6.41 -3.81
N GLN A 311 24.46 7.35 -4.68
CA GLN A 311 24.80 7.02 -6.06
C GLN A 311 26.00 6.07 -6.12
N LYS A 312 27.13 6.44 -5.52
CA LYS A 312 28.39 5.69 -5.60
C LYS A 312 28.32 4.33 -4.89
N SER A 313 27.79 4.29 -3.68
CA SER A 313 27.83 3.09 -2.85
C SER A 313 26.64 2.17 -3.07
N LEU A 314 25.51 2.63 -3.61
CA LEU A 314 24.32 1.77 -3.78
C LEU A 314 23.92 1.66 -5.25
N VAL A 315 23.61 2.78 -5.90
CA VAL A 315 23.06 2.77 -7.27
C VAL A 315 24.04 2.19 -8.28
N GLU A 316 25.31 2.60 -8.23
CA GLU A 316 26.37 2.08 -9.10
C GLU A 316 26.74 0.61 -8.81
N MET A 317 26.32 0.07 -7.65
CA MET A 317 26.48 -1.35 -7.32
C MET A 317 25.32 -2.21 -7.88
N GLY A 318 24.17 -1.60 -8.22
CA GLY A 318 22.99 -2.29 -8.74
C GLY A 318 21.72 -2.11 -7.90
N CYS A 319 21.75 -1.35 -6.81
CA CYS A 319 20.60 -1.12 -5.95
C CYS A 319 19.49 -0.35 -6.68
N LYS A 320 18.28 -0.92 -6.74
CA LYS A 320 17.13 -0.34 -7.47
C LYS A 320 16.15 0.43 -6.57
N ALA A 321 16.20 0.20 -5.26
CA ALA A 321 15.36 0.86 -4.26
C ALA A 321 16.15 1.04 -2.95
N ILE A 322 15.83 2.08 -2.18
CA ILE A 322 16.55 2.45 -0.95
C ILE A 322 15.57 2.47 0.23
N TRP A 323 15.96 1.85 1.34
CA TRP A 323 15.24 1.86 2.60
C TRP A 323 15.89 2.87 3.55
N VAL A 324 15.28 4.04 3.73
CA VAL A 324 15.72 5.05 4.70
C VAL A 324 15.10 4.77 6.07
N ASP A 325 15.95 4.60 7.06
CA ASP A 325 15.62 4.06 8.38
C ASP A 325 16.23 4.90 9.50
N ASN A 326 15.65 4.85 10.70
CA ASN A 326 15.97 5.71 11.84
C ASN A 326 16.01 7.21 11.53
N ASN A 327 15.18 7.63 10.58
CA ASN A 327 15.14 8.99 10.09
C ASN A 327 14.17 9.88 10.86
N GLU A 328 13.89 9.61 12.13
CA GLU A 328 13.06 10.47 12.98
C GLU A 328 13.79 11.76 13.40
N PHE A 329 15.13 11.75 13.35
CA PHE A 329 16.02 12.79 13.88
C PHE A 329 15.70 13.11 15.34
N GLU A 330 15.78 12.08 16.19
CA GLU A 330 15.55 12.19 17.63
C GLU A 330 16.70 12.96 18.31
N ILE A 331 16.65 14.30 18.19
CA ILE A 331 17.67 15.23 18.71
C ILE A 331 17.06 16.09 19.81
N ASP A 332 17.35 15.79 21.07
CA ASP A 332 16.73 16.50 22.20
C ASP A 332 17.40 17.82 22.57
N ASP A 333 18.57 18.12 22.01
CA ASP A 333 19.17 19.45 22.13
C ASP A 333 18.30 20.50 21.41
N GLY A 334 17.53 21.26 22.19
CA GLY A 334 16.67 22.34 21.70
C GLY A 334 17.43 23.54 21.12
N SER A 335 18.75 23.60 21.29
CA SER A 335 19.63 24.57 20.64
C SER A 335 20.12 24.14 19.27
N ALA A 336 20.00 22.85 18.92
CA ALA A 336 20.46 22.29 17.66
C ALA A 336 19.89 23.04 16.44
N ILE A 337 20.75 23.29 15.45
CA ILE A 337 20.40 24.05 14.26
C ILE A 337 20.71 23.29 12.97
N CYS A 338 19.88 23.51 11.95
CA CYS A 338 20.05 23.03 10.58
C CYS A 338 20.12 24.20 9.60
N GLY A 339 20.60 23.93 8.40
CA GLY A 339 20.77 24.88 7.30
C GLY A 339 22.24 25.27 7.09
N GLU A 340 22.47 26.09 6.06
CA GLU A 340 23.82 26.49 5.66
C GLU A 340 24.67 27.08 6.79
N ALA A 341 25.93 26.64 6.87
CA ALA A 341 26.91 27.26 7.74
C ALA A 341 27.07 28.76 7.38
N GLY A 342 27.03 29.64 8.38
CA GLY A 342 27.02 31.09 8.20
C GLY A 342 25.64 31.71 7.92
N ALA A 343 24.57 30.93 7.78
CA ALA A 343 23.19 31.43 7.73
C ALA A 343 22.52 31.39 9.13
N PRO A 344 21.37 32.06 9.33
CA PRO A 344 20.66 32.03 10.61
C PRO A 344 20.27 30.63 11.09
N GLY A 345 20.07 29.68 10.16
CA GLY A 345 19.66 28.31 10.42
C GLY A 345 18.22 28.18 10.96
N LEU A 346 17.72 26.95 11.04
CA LEU A 346 16.44 26.57 11.63
C LEU A 346 16.70 25.69 12.85
N ARG A 347 15.97 25.92 13.94
CA ARG A 347 16.04 25.01 15.10
C ARG A 347 15.47 23.66 14.71
N VAL A 348 16.20 22.60 14.99
CA VAL A 348 15.79 21.21 14.73
C VAL A 348 14.38 20.94 15.28
N ALA A 349 14.09 21.42 16.49
CA ALA A 349 12.80 21.24 17.17
C ALA A 349 11.57 21.69 16.36
N VAL A 350 11.73 22.54 15.35
CA VAL A 350 10.64 23.02 14.48
C VAL A 350 10.81 22.64 13.01
N CYS A 351 11.80 21.79 12.67
CA CYS A 351 12.03 21.37 11.29
C CYS A 351 12.37 19.88 11.10
N ARG A 352 12.25 19.02 12.14
CA ARG A 352 12.57 17.58 12.03
C ARG A 352 11.87 16.89 10.85
N PRO A 353 10.54 17.04 10.62
CA PRO A 353 9.88 16.45 9.45
C PRO A 353 10.42 16.94 8.10
N ALA A 354 11.04 18.12 8.05
CA ALA A 354 11.70 18.60 6.83
C ALA A 354 13.00 17.83 6.56
N LEU A 355 13.79 17.50 7.59
CA LEU A 355 14.97 16.64 7.45
C LEU A 355 14.59 15.26 6.93
N THR A 356 13.55 14.63 7.50
CA THR A 356 13.05 13.31 7.07
C THR A 356 12.65 13.32 5.59
N THR A 357 11.89 14.35 5.20
CA THR A 357 11.40 14.53 3.82
C THR A 357 12.55 14.76 2.85
N ARG A 358 13.54 15.57 3.25
CA ARG A 358 14.70 15.90 2.40
C ARG A 358 15.67 14.72 2.27
N MET A 359 15.78 13.85 3.27
CA MET A 359 16.49 12.58 3.15
C MET A 359 15.82 11.67 2.10
N ALA A 360 14.49 11.48 2.16
CA ALA A 360 13.78 10.70 1.16
C ALA A 360 13.94 11.30 -0.25
N GLN A 361 13.87 12.63 -0.37
CA GLN A 361 14.11 13.35 -1.62
C GLN A 361 15.53 13.11 -2.17
N ALA A 362 16.55 13.23 -1.33
CA ALA A 362 17.95 13.00 -1.70
C ALA A 362 18.18 11.56 -2.17
N SER A 363 17.64 10.58 -1.46
CA SER A 363 17.72 9.16 -1.84
C SER A 363 17.03 8.88 -3.18
N LEU A 364 15.85 9.47 -3.42
CA LEU A 364 15.15 9.33 -4.70
C LEU A 364 15.91 10.02 -5.84
N GLU A 365 16.51 11.19 -5.58
CA GLU A 365 17.36 11.88 -6.56
C GLU A 365 18.55 11.01 -6.97
N ALA A 366 19.23 10.37 -6.02
CA ALA A 366 20.33 9.45 -6.31
C ALA A 366 19.88 8.29 -7.20
N LEU A 367 18.73 7.67 -6.90
CA LEU A 367 18.15 6.59 -7.72
C LEU A 367 17.83 7.05 -9.15
N ARG A 368 17.31 8.27 -9.31
CA ARG A 368 17.00 8.85 -10.63
C ARG A 368 18.25 9.18 -11.47
N LYS A 369 19.39 9.46 -10.82
CA LYS A 369 20.67 9.70 -11.50
C LYS A 369 21.25 8.46 -12.19
N SER A 370 20.71 7.26 -11.93
CA SER A 370 21.02 6.05 -12.72
C SER A 370 20.71 6.22 -14.22
N GLY A 371 19.81 7.13 -14.58
CA GLY A 371 19.39 7.38 -15.96
C GLY A 371 18.48 6.30 -16.55
N THR A 372 18.18 5.23 -15.79
CA THR A 372 17.17 4.24 -16.19
C THR A 372 15.79 4.86 -16.06
N LYS A 373 14.89 4.55 -16.99
CA LYS A 373 13.51 5.04 -16.93
C LYS A 373 12.61 4.24 -15.97
N GLU A 374 13.06 3.05 -15.52
CA GLU A 374 12.39 2.23 -14.50
C GLU A 374 11.98 3.05 -13.26
N ARG A 375 10.79 2.78 -12.72
CA ARG A 375 10.34 3.38 -11.47
C ARG A 375 11.30 3.08 -10.32
N LYS A 376 11.48 4.09 -9.48
CA LYS A 376 12.37 4.05 -8.32
C LYS A 376 11.55 4.09 -7.06
N THR A 377 11.96 3.32 -6.06
CA THR A 377 11.26 3.25 -4.79
C THR A 377 12.19 3.65 -3.66
N VAL A 378 11.72 4.59 -2.86
CA VAL A 378 12.26 4.85 -1.52
C VAL A 378 11.22 4.38 -0.52
N VAL A 379 11.69 3.64 0.49
CA VAL A 379 10.89 3.19 1.63
C VAL A 379 11.37 4.00 2.84
N THR A 380 10.47 4.69 3.55
CA THR A 380 10.84 5.56 4.69
C THR A 380 10.16 5.13 5.99
N ARG A 381 10.86 5.24 7.13
CA ARG A 381 10.25 5.01 8.45
C ARG A 381 9.48 6.24 8.93
N ALA A 382 10.16 7.37 8.98
CA ALA A 382 9.64 8.64 9.46
C ALA A 382 9.27 9.61 8.33
N GLY A 383 8.48 10.62 8.68
CA GLY A 383 7.92 11.55 7.72
C GLY A 383 6.98 12.57 8.32
N GLY A 384 6.78 13.68 7.61
CA GLY A 384 5.60 14.52 7.74
C GLY A 384 4.89 14.66 6.38
N PRO A 385 3.72 15.32 6.34
CA PRO A 385 2.98 15.51 5.10
C PRO A 385 3.86 16.11 3.99
N GLY A 386 3.90 15.44 2.84
CA GLY A 386 4.78 15.77 1.70
C GLY A 386 5.91 14.77 1.47
N VAL A 387 6.26 13.92 2.45
CA VAL A 387 7.25 12.84 2.28
C VAL A 387 6.83 11.80 1.23
N GLN A 388 5.54 11.53 1.11
CA GLN A 388 4.99 10.54 0.19
C GLN A 388 5.33 10.87 -1.28
N ARG A 389 5.59 12.14 -1.60
CA ARG A 389 6.03 12.57 -2.94
C ARG A 389 7.41 12.02 -3.34
N TYR A 390 8.18 11.56 -2.36
CA TYR A 390 9.55 11.09 -2.53
C TYR A 390 9.73 9.64 -2.07
N ALA A 391 8.91 9.16 -1.14
CA ALA A 391 8.86 7.78 -0.71
C ALA A 391 7.50 7.16 -1.10
N GLY A 392 7.54 6.16 -1.99
CA GLY A 392 6.32 5.47 -2.41
C GLY A 392 5.81 4.48 -1.37
N LEU A 393 6.67 4.05 -0.44
CA LEU A 393 6.34 3.09 0.60
C LEU A 393 6.81 3.54 2.00
N THR A 394 6.13 3.02 3.01
CA THR A 394 6.45 3.15 4.43
C THR A 394 5.85 1.97 5.20
N TRP A 395 6.11 1.90 6.50
CA TRP A 395 5.52 0.92 7.42
C TRP A 395 5.28 1.56 8.79
N THR A 396 4.56 0.88 9.68
CA THR A 396 4.27 1.39 11.03
C THR A 396 5.42 1.20 12.03
N GLY A 397 6.65 1.04 11.52
CA GLY A 397 7.87 0.85 12.29
C GLY A 397 7.95 -0.50 13.01
N ASP A 398 8.85 -0.54 13.99
CA ASP A 398 9.30 -1.72 14.71
C ASP A 398 8.23 -2.22 15.70
N ASN A 399 7.19 -2.84 15.17
CA ASN A 399 6.04 -3.34 15.93
C ASN A 399 6.39 -4.55 16.82
N TYR A 400 5.63 -4.76 17.90
CA TYR A 400 5.86 -5.91 18.80
C TYR A 400 5.13 -7.17 18.34
N SER A 401 5.74 -8.35 18.50
CA SER A 401 5.15 -9.66 18.17
C SER A 401 4.05 -10.08 19.14
N ASN A 402 2.82 -9.57 18.96
CA ASN A 402 1.64 -9.96 19.74
C ASN A 402 0.30 -9.74 18.99
N TRP A 403 -0.80 -10.23 19.57
CA TRP A 403 -2.16 -10.11 19.03
C TRP A 403 -2.71 -8.68 19.00
N SER A 404 -2.33 -7.83 19.95
CA SER A 404 -2.74 -6.42 19.97
C SER A 404 -2.15 -5.65 18.78
N THR A 405 -0.91 -5.94 18.40
CA THR A 405 -0.27 -5.45 17.18
C THR A 405 -0.97 -5.90 15.93
N LEU A 406 -1.38 -7.17 15.86
CA LEU A 406 -2.18 -7.66 14.73
C LEU A 406 -3.48 -6.87 14.56
N LYS A 407 -4.25 -6.68 15.66
CA LYS A 407 -5.53 -5.94 15.62
C LYS A 407 -5.30 -4.47 15.26
N TRP A 408 -4.55 -3.74 16.07
CA TRP A 408 -4.49 -2.28 16.02
C TRP A 408 -3.48 -1.76 14.99
N GLY A 409 -2.48 -2.55 14.60
CA GLY A 409 -1.53 -2.18 13.55
C GLY A 409 -2.20 -2.00 12.18
N VAL A 410 -3.22 -2.80 11.87
CA VAL A 410 -4.06 -2.62 10.67
C VAL A 410 -4.78 -1.27 10.71
N CYS A 411 -5.39 -0.95 11.86
CA CYS A 411 -6.04 0.33 12.13
C CYS A 411 -5.08 1.53 11.95
N MET A 412 -3.83 1.42 12.44
CA MET A 412 -2.78 2.44 12.27
C MET A 412 -2.35 2.61 10.81
N ALA A 413 -2.13 1.51 10.07
CA ALA A 413 -1.75 1.57 8.66
C ALA A 413 -2.84 2.25 7.82
N ASN A 414 -4.09 1.86 7.99
CA ASN A 414 -5.20 2.47 7.26
C ASN A 414 -5.42 3.95 7.63
N SER A 415 -5.20 4.32 8.89
CA SER A 415 -5.23 5.71 9.34
C SER A 415 -4.19 6.58 8.62
N LEU A 416 -2.99 6.07 8.39
CA LEU A 416 -1.98 6.77 7.59
C LEU A 416 -2.39 6.84 6.10
N GLY A 417 -2.95 5.75 5.58
CA GLY A 417 -3.44 5.67 4.20
C GLY A 417 -4.48 6.75 3.89
N VAL A 418 -5.54 6.86 4.70
CA VAL A 418 -6.59 7.90 4.55
C VAL A 418 -6.07 9.32 4.75
N SER A 419 -4.96 9.47 5.47
CA SER A 419 -4.30 10.77 5.71
C SER A 419 -3.33 11.18 4.61
N GLY A 420 -3.25 10.42 3.50
CA GLY A 420 -2.49 10.81 2.30
C GLY A 420 -1.18 10.08 2.06
N PHE A 421 -0.86 9.00 2.80
CA PHE A 421 0.30 8.14 2.51
C PHE A 421 -0.13 6.66 2.40
N PRO A 422 -0.62 6.24 1.21
CA PRO A 422 -1.31 4.96 1.03
C PRO A 422 -0.39 3.73 0.90
N GLY A 423 0.90 3.92 0.67
CA GLY A 423 1.88 2.84 0.55
C GLY A 423 2.37 2.30 1.89
N VAL A 424 1.47 1.89 2.77
CA VAL A 424 1.77 1.50 4.14
C VAL A 424 1.31 0.06 4.45
N GLY A 425 2.02 -0.58 5.36
CA GLY A 425 1.63 -1.86 5.97
C GLY A 425 2.36 -2.03 7.30
N VAL A 426 2.06 -3.12 8.00
CA VAL A 426 2.79 -3.53 9.21
C VAL A 426 3.95 -4.48 8.85
N ASP A 427 4.88 -4.68 9.76
CA ASP A 427 5.81 -5.82 9.65
C ASP A 427 5.08 -7.10 10.10
N VAL A 428 4.89 -8.01 9.15
CA VAL A 428 4.08 -9.22 9.30
C VAL A 428 4.81 -10.23 10.17
N GLY A 429 4.15 -10.69 11.24
CA GLY A 429 4.72 -11.56 12.26
C GLY A 429 5.24 -10.82 13.50
N GLY A 430 5.40 -9.49 13.42
CA GLY A 430 6.01 -8.67 14.45
C GLY A 430 7.53 -8.59 14.33
N PHE A 431 8.07 -7.41 14.61
CA PHE A 431 9.51 -7.13 14.53
C PHE A 431 10.23 -7.42 15.84
N ALA A 432 9.78 -6.82 16.94
CA ALA A 432 10.44 -6.86 18.25
C ALA A 432 9.77 -7.85 19.22
N GLY A 433 10.58 -8.39 20.12
CA GLY A 433 10.14 -9.33 21.16
C GLY A 433 10.37 -10.79 20.75
N PRO A 434 9.63 -11.74 21.36
CA PRO A 434 9.79 -13.15 21.01
C PRO A 434 9.34 -13.41 19.57
N ALA A 435 9.88 -14.47 18.96
CA ALA A 435 9.30 -15.01 17.74
C ALA A 435 7.80 -15.29 17.97
N PRO A 436 6.91 -14.96 17.00
CA PRO A 436 5.49 -15.26 17.14
C PRO A 436 5.28 -16.78 17.34
N ASP A 437 4.19 -17.18 17.98
CA ASP A 437 3.79 -18.59 17.88
C ASP A 437 3.19 -18.87 16.48
N GLU A 438 3.08 -20.15 16.13
CA GLU A 438 2.59 -20.60 14.82
C GLU A 438 1.24 -19.94 14.45
N GLU A 439 0.30 -19.93 15.40
CA GLU A 439 -1.03 -19.38 15.18
C GLU A 439 -0.97 -17.87 14.92
N LEU A 440 -0.26 -17.12 15.76
CA LEU A 440 -0.10 -15.67 15.60
C LEU A 440 0.52 -15.34 14.24
N PHE A 441 1.56 -16.05 13.82
CA PHE A 441 2.20 -15.81 12.54
C PHE A 441 1.29 -16.12 11.35
N VAL A 442 0.57 -17.25 11.38
CA VAL A 442 -0.43 -17.58 10.36
C VAL A 442 -1.51 -16.50 10.28
N ARG A 443 -1.99 -15.99 11.43
CA ARG A 443 -3.00 -14.92 11.46
C ARG A 443 -2.48 -13.58 10.96
N PHE A 444 -1.21 -13.26 11.21
CA PHE A 444 -0.56 -12.10 10.60
C PHE A 444 -0.55 -12.20 9.07
N CYS A 445 -0.13 -13.34 8.53
CA CYS A 445 -0.12 -13.57 7.08
C CYS A 445 -1.53 -13.46 6.47
N GLN A 446 -2.53 -14.10 7.09
CA GLN A 446 -3.93 -14.06 6.63
C GLN A 446 -4.52 -12.64 6.67
N SER A 447 -4.23 -11.88 7.73
CA SER A 447 -4.82 -10.57 7.96
C SER A 447 -4.16 -9.45 7.15
N CYS A 448 -2.90 -9.63 6.74
CA CYS A 448 -2.12 -8.57 6.11
C CYS A 448 -1.78 -8.85 4.64
N CYS A 449 -2.06 -10.03 4.07
CA CYS A 449 -1.66 -10.37 2.70
C CYS A 449 -2.20 -9.41 1.63
N LEU A 450 -3.31 -8.73 1.90
CA LEU A 450 -3.92 -7.73 1.01
C LEU A 450 -3.71 -6.28 1.48
N GLN A 451 -2.82 -6.02 2.44
CA GLN A 451 -2.36 -4.65 2.73
C GLN A 451 -1.52 -4.09 1.58
N ALA A 452 -1.44 -2.76 1.48
CA ALA A 452 -0.71 -2.08 0.41
C ALA A 452 0.76 -2.52 0.36
N ARG A 453 1.43 -2.59 1.53
CA ARG A 453 2.74 -3.22 1.70
C ARG A 453 2.59 -4.56 2.43
N PHE A 454 3.24 -5.60 1.91
CA PHE A 454 3.35 -6.90 2.58
C PHE A 454 4.82 -7.33 2.67
N THR A 455 5.34 -7.37 3.89
CA THR A 455 6.73 -7.72 4.18
C THR A 455 6.77 -8.44 5.52
N ILE A 456 7.40 -9.61 5.53
CA ILE A 456 7.73 -10.32 6.77
C ILE A 456 9.10 -9.79 7.19
N HIS A 457 9.16 -9.21 8.38
CA HIS A 457 10.38 -8.61 8.94
C HIS A 457 10.46 -8.92 10.43
N SER A 458 11.62 -9.39 10.87
CA SER A 458 11.83 -9.86 12.24
C SER A 458 13.20 -9.46 12.79
N TRP A 459 13.22 -9.22 14.10
CA TRP A 459 14.40 -9.17 14.94
C TRP A 459 14.09 -9.82 16.30
N ASN A 460 13.85 -11.13 16.26
CA ASN A 460 13.40 -11.91 17.41
C ASN A 460 14.47 -11.96 18.53
N ASP A 461 14.02 -11.91 19.79
CA ASP A 461 14.88 -11.94 20.99
C ASP A 461 15.80 -13.17 21.07
N ASP A 462 15.36 -14.29 20.50
CA ASP A 462 16.10 -15.57 20.49
C ASP A 462 17.10 -15.70 19.31
N GLY A 463 17.16 -14.69 18.44
CA GLY A 463 18.00 -14.70 17.25
C GLY A 463 17.51 -15.62 16.13
N SER A 464 16.23 -16.03 16.15
CA SER A 464 15.59 -16.73 15.04
C SER A 464 15.12 -15.76 13.95
N ILE A 465 14.90 -16.29 12.74
CA ILE A 465 14.28 -15.58 11.62
C ILE A 465 12.85 -16.11 11.46
N THR A 466 11.91 -15.17 11.33
CA THR A 466 10.54 -15.49 10.92
C THR A 466 10.48 -15.55 9.38
N GLU A 467 10.22 -16.74 8.84
CA GLU A 467 10.12 -17.05 7.40
C GLU A 467 8.79 -17.77 7.11
N CYS A 468 8.37 -17.81 5.85
CA CYS A 468 7.10 -18.44 5.45
C CYS A 468 6.99 -19.92 5.84
N TRP A 469 8.10 -20.60 6.12
CA TRP A 469 8.19 -22.02 6.47
C TRP A 469 8.69 -22.27 7.91
N SER A 470 8.67 -21.25 8.78
CA SER A 470 9.15 -21.39 10.17
C SER A 470 8.38 -22.42 11.00
N TYR A 471 7.13 -22.76 10.64
CA TYR A 471 6.24 -23.59 11.47
C TYR A 471 5.69 -24.82 10.73
N GLY A 472 6.58 -25.65 10.17
CA GLY A 472 6.22 -26.94 9.61
C GLY A 472 5.30 -26.86 8.38
N ARG A 473 5.04 -28.01 7.76
CA ARG A 473 4.41 -28.06 6.43
C ARG A 473 2.98 -27.51 6.39
N GLU A 474 2.20 -27.72 7.45
CA GLU A 474 0.80 -27.28 7.48
C GLU A 474 0.70 -25.75 7.46
N ALA A 475 1.43 -25.06 8.34
CA ALA A 475 1.47 -23.59 8.33
C ALA A 475 2.05 -23.05 7.01
N THR A 476 3.10 -23.67 6.47
CA THR A 476 3.69 -23.27 5.18
C THR A 476 2.65 -23.27 4.06
N GLU A 477 1.84 -24.32 3.94
CA GLU A 477 0.80 -24.40 2.88
C GLU A 477 -0.31 -23.36 3.08
N ILE A 478 -0.64 -23.01 4.32
CA ILE A 478 -1.62 -21.95 4.63
C ILE A 478 -1.06 -20.58 4.24
N ILE A 479 0.20 -20.31 4.59
CA ILE A 479 0.89 -19.07 4.25
C ILE A 479 1.03 -18.96 2.73
N LYS A 480 1.38 -20.03 2.02
CA LYS A 480 1.38 -20.07 0.55
C LYS A 480 0.02 -19.73 -0.05
N GLY A 481 -1.07 -20.18 0.56
CA GLY A 481 -2.42 -19.76 0.18
C GLY A 481 -2.64 -18.25 0.28
N CYS A 482 -2.10 -17.60 1.33
CA CYS A 482 -2.16 -16.15 1.49
C CYS A 482 -1.30 -15.41 0.44
N LEU A 483 -0.11 -15.95 0.13
CA LEU A 483 0.77 -15.40 -0.90
C LEU A 483 0.17 -15.54 -2.30
N GLU A 484 -0.46 -16.69 -2.59
CA GLU A 484 -1.18 -16.92 -3.84
C GLU A 484 -2.38 -15.98 -3.97
N LEU A 485 -3.12 -15.73 -2.88
CA LEU A 485 -4.18 -14.72 -2.89
C LEU A 485 -3.63 -13.32 -3.20
N ARG A 486 -2.52 -12.91 -2.57
CA ARG A 486 -1.84 -11.65 -2.90
C ARG A 486 -1.40 -11.61 -4.36
N ARG A 487 -0.77 -12.67 -4.87
CA ARG A 487 -0.31 -12.79 -6.26
C ARG A 487 -1.49 -12.66 -7.23
N ARG A 488 -2.62 -13.30 -6.94
CA ARG A 488 -3.87 -13.16 -7.69
C ARG A 488 -4.35 -11.70 -7.72
N PHE A 489 -4.32 -10.99 -6.59
CA PHE A 489 -4.80 -9.59 -6.51
C PHE A 489 -3.74 -8.54 -6.88
N SER A 490 -2.53 -8.94 -7.25
CA SER A 490 -1.39 -8.05 -7.49
C SER A 490 -1.68 -6.97 -8.53
N ASN A 491 -2.34 -7.31 -9.63
CA ASN A 491 -2.75 -6.37 -10.67
C ASN A 491 -3.76 -5.33 -10.13
N HIS A 492 -4.70 -5.74 -9.28
CA HIS A 492 -5.63 -4.83 -8.62
C HIS A 492 -4.92 -3.91 -7.62
N ILE A 493 -4.04 -4.46 -6.77
CA ILE A 493 -3.24 -3.69 -5.81
C ILE A 493 -2.44 -2.61 -6.55
N TYR A 494 -1.78 -2.97 -7.65
CA TYR A 494 -0.98 -2.04 -8.44
C TYR A 494 -1.84 -0.97 -9.13
N THR A 495 -3.02 -1.35 -9.61
CA THR A 495 -4.02 -0.41 -10.16
C THR A 495 -4.49 0.60 -9.12
N LEU A 496 -4.71 0.17 -7.88
CA LEU A 496 -5.08 1.07 -6.77
C LEU A 496 -3.94 2.03 -6.42
N PHE A 497 -2.69 1.56 -6.41
CA PHE A 497 -1.52 2.42 -6.25
C PHE A 497 -1.46 3.49 -7.34
N ALA A 498 -1.66 3.11 -8.61
CA ALA A 498 -1.68 4.05 -9.72
C ALA A 498 -2.77 5.12 -9.54
N GLY A 499 -3.95 4.70 -9.05
CA GLY A 499 -5.06 5.58 -8.76
C GLY A 499 -4.73 6.60 -7.67
N ALA A 500 -4.09 6.14 -6.60
CA ALA A 500 -3.66 6.99 -5.50
C ALA A 500 -2.52 7.96 -5.88
N CYS A 501 -1.66 7.57 -6.83
CA CYS A 501 -0.47 8.34 -7.22
C CYS A 501 -0.70 9.29 -8.40
N THR A 502 -1.76 9.09 -9.19
CA THR A 502 -1.99 9.87 -10.41
C THR A 502 -2.09 11.37 -10.10
N ARG A 503 -1.17 12.14 -10.70
CA ARG A 503 -0.99 13.57 -10.43
C ARG A 503 -2.19 14.37 -10.92
N ILE A 504 -2.90 15.00 -9.99
CA ILE A 504 -3.86 16.05 -10.29
C ILE A 504 -3.01 17.30 -10.61
N SER A 505 -3.02 17.77 -11.86
CA SER A 505 -2.08 18.83 -12.26
C SER A 505 -2.43 20.17 -11.62
N GLU A 506 -1.42 20.93 -11.19
CA GLU A 506 -1.53 22.35 -10.84
C GLU A 506 -2.35 23.11 -11.89
N GLY A 507 -3.44 23.76 -11.45
CA GLY A 507 -4.36 24.51 -12.30
C GLY A 507 -5.63 23.78 -12.72
N GLY A 508 -5.91 22.56 -12.22
CA GLY A 508 -7.22 21.90 -12.34
C GLY A 508 -7.59 21.44 -13.75
N LYS A 509 -6.62 21.31 -14.67
CA LYS A 509 -6.88 21.02 -16.09
C LYS A 509 -6.75 19.53 -16.47
N ARG A 510 -6.22 18.66 -15.59
CA ARG A 510 -6.02 17.22 -15.85
C ARG A 510 -6.10 16.41 -14.54
N GLY A 511 -6.86 15.32 -14.60
CA GLY A 511 -7.13 14.33 -13.55
C GLY A 511 -7.57 13.02 -14.21
N LEU A 512 -7.83 11.98 -13.42
CA LEU A 512 -8.31 10.70 -13.96
C LEU A 512 -9.61 10.92 -14.76
N SER A 513 -9.87 10.09 -15.77
CA SER A 513 -11.17 10.12 -16.44
C SER A 513 -12.26 9.67 -15.47
N GLU A 514 -13.50 10.12 -15.67
CA GLU A 514 -14.62 9.68 -14.82
C GLU A 514 -14.78 8.14 -14.83
N ALA A 515 -14.49 7.50 -15.97
CA ALA A 515 -14.48 6.05 -16.09
C ALA A 515 -13.45 5.37 -15.16
N VAL A 516 -12.24 5.94 -15.06
CA VAL A 516 -11.20 5.41 -14.17
C VAL A 516 -11.54 5.71 -12.70
N LYS A 517 -12.05 6.90 -12.40
CA LYS A 517 -12.50 7.26 -11.03
C LYS A 517 -13.60 6.33 -10.54
N GLU A 518 -14.55 5.98 -11.40
CA GLU A 518 -15.61 5.03 -11.11
C GLU A 518 -15.05 3.70 -10.64
N CYS A 519 -14.01 3.19 -11.30
CA CYS A 519 -13.35 1.93 -10.94
C CYS A 519 -12.61 2.01 -9.60
N LEU A 520 -11.99 3.14 -9.30
CA LEU A 520 -11.16 3.35 -8.12
C LEU A 520 -11.92 3.86 -6.90
N GLY A 521 -13.15 4.37 -7.07
CA GLY A 521 -13.91 5.06 -6.02
C GLY A 521 -13.52 6.54 -5.82
N GLY A 522 -12.85 7.14 -6.80
CA GLY A 522 -12.41 8.53 -6.77
C GLY A 522 -10.92 8.73 -7.02
N GLU A 523 -10.48 10.00 -7.03
CA GLU A 523 -9.07 10.39 -7.13
C GLU A 523 -8.44 10.46 -5.73
N GLY A 524 -7.14 10.18 -5.64
CA GLY A 524 -6.38 10.31 -4.38
C GLY A 524 -6.85 9.37 -3.26
N CYS A 525 -7.67 8.38 -3.59
CA CYS A 525 -8.18 7.45 -2.62
C CYS A 525 -7.08 6.47 -2.16
N PRO A 526 -7.09 6.04 -0.90
CA PRO A 526 -6.10 5.08 -0.40
C PRO A 526 -6.22 3.70 -1.06
N VAL A 527 -5.10 2.97 -1.06
CA VAL A 527 -5.04 1.56 -1.52
C VAL A 527 -5.84 0.66 -0.58
N THR A 528 -5.65 0.81 0.74
CA THR A 528 -6.50 0.19 1.76
C THR A 528 -7.24 1.24 2.59
N ARG A 529 -8.49 0.96 2.96
CA ARG A 529 -9.40 1.94 3.56
C ARG A 529 -10.04 1.41 4.84
N ASN A 530 -10.30 2.32 5.78
CA ASN A 530 -11.19 2.04 6.91
C ASN A 530 -12.62 1.84 6.40
N VAL A 531 -13.37 0.90 7.00
CA VAL A 531 -14.75 0.62 6.58
C VAL A 531 -15.65 1.86 6.76
N GLY A 532 -15.56 2.54 7.90
CA GLY A 532 -16.32 3.78 8.17
C GLY A 532 -15.89 4.99 7.33
N TYR A 533 -14.73 4.95 6.67
CA TYR A 533 -14.34 5.95 5.67
C TYR A 533 -15.11 5.74 4.35
N GLU A 534 -15.22 4.49 3.89
CA GLU A 534 -15.88 4.19 2.62
C GLU A 534 -17.41 4.22 2.77
N PHE A 535 -17.93 3.50 3.78
CA PHE A 535 -19.36 3.37 4.05
C PHE A 535 -19.81 4.38 5.08
N PHE A 536 -19.37 5.64 4.93
CA PHE A 536 -19.64 6.68 5.92
C PHE A 536 -21.11 7.08 6.07
N MET A 537 -22.00 6.50 5.27
CA MET A 537 -23.47 6.66 5.36
C MET A 537 -24.14 5.50 6.13
N ASP A 538 -23.41 4.45 6.48
CA ASP A 538 -23.87 3.33 7.28
C ASP A 538 -23.46 3.54 8.75
N ASP A 539 -24.44 3.75 9.63
CA ASP A 539 -24.22 4.06 11.04
C ASP A 539 -23.48 2.93 11.78
N ASN A 540 -23.65 1.68 11.35
CA ASN A 540 -23.10 0.51 12.02
C ASN A 540 -21.57 0.38 11.88
N VAL A 541 -20.96 1.16 10.98
CA VAL A 541 -19.50 1.12 10.75
C VAL A 541 -18.78 2.39 11.19
N MET A 542 -19.51 3.36 11.73
CA MET A 542 -18.93 4.65 12.12
C MET A 542 -18.21 4.61 13.46
N THR A 543 -18.52 3.61 14.29
CA THR A 543 -17.92 3.43 15.61
C THR A 543 -17.43 2.01 15.80
N ASP A 544 -16.33 1.88 16.51
CA ASP A 544 -15.95 0.65 17.21
C ASP A 544 -17.11 0.28 18.13
N GLY A 545 -17.80 -0.82 17.87
CA GLY A 545 -18.88 -1.34 18.74
C GLY A 545 -18.44 -1.28 20.20
N GLY A 546 -19.31 -0.81 21.09
CA GLY A 546 -18.96 -0.49 22.47
C GLY A 546 -18.27 -1.62 23.23
N GLU A 547 -17.45 -1.25 24.22
CA GLU A 547 -16.65 -2.11 25.11
C GLU A 547 -17.45 -3.10 26.00
N GLU A 548 -18.74 -3.35 25.73
CA GLU A 548 -19.47 -4.37 26.48
C GLU A 548 -19.00 -5.77 26.06
N GLU A 549 -18.46 -6.49 27.05
CA GLU A 549 -17.91 -7.85 27.06
C GLU A 549 -18.93 -8.94 26.65
N ASP A 550 -19.64 -8.77 25.53
CA ASP A 550 -20.37 -9.89 24.93
C ASP A 550 -19.36 -10.75 24.16
N GLU A 551 -19.20 -12.00 24.61
CA GLU A 551 -18.36 -13.07 24.04
C GLU A 551 -18.70 -13.43 22.57
N HIS A 552 -19.57 -12.66 21.93
CA HIS A 552 -20.01 -12.74 20.53
C HIS A 552 -19.90 -11.38 19.82
N VAL A 553 -18.74 -10.73 19.97
CA VAL A 553 -18.09 -9.75 19.06
C VAL A 553 -19.04 -9.04 18.08
N ARG A 554 -19.62 -7.91 18.52
CA ARG A 554 -19.97 -6.76 17.65
C ARG A 554 -18.77 -5.83 17.38
N ASP A 555 -17.56 -6.28 17.68
CA ASP A 555 -16.28 -5.56 17.59
C ASP A 555 -15.68 -5.61 16.15
N GLY A 556 -16.54 -5.67 15.13
CA GLY A 556 -16.12 -6.01 13.76
C GLY A 556 -15.66 -4.84 12.87
N SER A 557 -16.23 -3.64 12.99
CA SER A 557 -16.11 -2.64 11.91
C SER A 557 -14.80 -1.83 11.88
N SER A 558 -14.10 -1.68 13.00
CA SER A 558 -13.03 -0.67 13.09
C SER A 558 -11.68 -1.11 12.55
N CYS A 559 -11.31 -2.39 12.73
CA CYS A 559 -10.08 -2.95 12.17
C CYS A 559 -10.31 -3.94 11.02
N ASP A 560 -11.56 -4.10 10.57
CA ASP A 560 -11.82 -4.54 9.21
C ASP A 560 -11.38 -3.45 8.22
N TYR A 561 -11.05 -3.86 7.01
CA TYR A 561 -10.56 -2.91 6.01
C TYR A 561 -10.93 -3.33 4.60
N LEU A 562 -10.96 -2.34 3.71
CA LEU A 562 -11.16 -2.59 2.30
C LEU A 562 -9.82 -2.56 1.55
N LEU A 563 -9.65 -3.46 0.60
CA LEU A 563 -8.74 -3.26 -0.54
C LEU A 563 -9.53 -2.54 -1.63
N GLY A 564 -9.11 -1.33 -1.97
CA GLY A 564 -9.91 -0.42 -2.79
C GLY A 564 -11.23 -0.07 -2.10
N LYS A 565 -12.32 -0.01 -2.86
CA LYS A 565 -13.67 0.25 -2.33
C LYS A 565 -14.57 -0.99 -2.20
N ASN A 566 -14.14 -2.14 -2.72
CA ASN A 566 -15.05 -3.23 -3.05
C ASN A 566 -14.67 -4.60 -2.48
N VAL A 567 -13.48 -4.76 -1.90
CA VAL A 567 -13.03 -6.02 -1.32
C VAL A 567 -12.87 -5.82 0.17
N LEU A 568 -13.81 -6.33 0.96
CA LEU A 568 -13.78 -6.26 2.42
C LEU A 568 -12.96 -7.42 2.96
N ILE A 569 -11.95 -7.11 3.78
CA ILE A 569 -11.13 -8.07 4.49
C ILE A 569 -11.53 -8.01 5.96
N CYS A 570 -11.72 -9.19 6.54
CA CYS A 570 -12.08 -9.40 7.93
C CYS A 570 -10.92 -10.13 8.65
N PRO A 571 -9.91 -9.40 9.20
CA PRO A 571 -8.77 -9.97 9.94
C PRO A 571 -9.14 -10.84 11.16
N ILE A 572 -8.41 -11.93 11.41
CA ILE A 572 -8.61 -12.73 12.63
C ILE A 572 -7.54 -12.35 13.65
N TYR A 573 -7.93 -11.68 14.73
CA TYR A 573 -7.01 -11.14 15.74
C TYR A 573 -7.29 -11.64 17.17
N VAL A 574 -8.11 -12.68 17.31
CA VAL A 574 -8.37 -13.36 18.58
C VAL A 574 -7.78 -14.76 18.51
N LYS A 575 -7.03 -15.15 19.55
CA LYS A 575 -6.39 -16.46 19.63
C LYS A 575 -7.42 -17.57 19.83
N GLY A 576 -7.23 -18.69 19.14
CA GLY A 576 -7.97 -19.93 19.29
C GLY A 576 -9.34 -19.94 18.62
N VAL A 577 -9.71 -18.91 17.86
CA VAL A 577 -11.02 -18.83 17.21
C VAL A 577 -11.02 -19.56 15.87
N ASP A 578 -12.08 -20.33 15.63
CA ASP A 578 -12.36 -21.08 14.41
C ASP A 578 -13.51 -20.49 13.59
N THR A 579 -14.20 -19.51 14.15
CA THR A 579 -15.31 -18.78 13.55
C THR A 579 -15.18 -17.29 13.85
N ARG A 580 -15.69 -16.47 12.92
CA ARG A 580 -15.75 -15.02 13.07
C ARG A 580 -17.07 -14.47 12.52
N THR A 581 -17.78 -13.69 13.32
CA THR A 581 -18.91 -12.88 12.85
C THR A 581 -18.41 -11.62 12.13
N CYS A 582 -18.89 -11.41 10.91
CA CYS A 582 -18.50 -10.30 10.03
C CYS A 582 -19.73 -9.46 9.69
N TYR A 583 -19.68 -8.16 9.96
CA TYR A 583 -20.72 -7.23 9.52
C TYR A 583 -20.46 -6.79 8.09
N LEU A 584 -21.50 -6.81 7.25
CA LEU A 584 -21.40 -6.44 5.84
C LEU A 584 -22.01 -5.05 5.61
N PRO A 585 -21.19 -4.03 5.28
CA PRO A 585 -21.69 -2.66 5.16
C PRO A 585 -22.71 -2.49 4.04
N LYS A 586 -23.69 -1.60 4.25
CA LYS A 586 -24.61 -1.19 3.18
C LYS A 586 -24.10 0.04 2.43
N ASP A 587 -24.43 0.10 1.14
CA ASP A 587 -24.24 1.25 0.25
C ASP A 587 -25.48 1.39 -0.66
N GLY A 588 -26.63 1.65 -0.03
CA GLY A 588 -27.95 1.57 -0.64
C GLY A 588 -28.69 0.27 -0.35
N GLU A 589 -30.01 0.26 -0.59
CA GLU A 589 -30.92 -0.83 -0.18
C GLU A 589 -30.60 -2.18 -0.85
N ASP A 590 -30.05 -2.17 -2.06
CA ASP A 590 -29.79 -3.40 -2.84
C ASP A 590 -28.33 -3.89 -2.74
N THR A 591 -27.56 -3.43 -1.74
CA THR A 591 -26.17 -3.83 -1.59
C THR A 591 -26.06 -5.33 -1.29
N ARG A 592 -25.21 -6.04 -2.04
CA ARG A 592 -24.88 -7.44 -1.79
C ARG A 592 -23.37 -7.68 -1.79
N TRP A 593 -22.96 -8.72 -1.09
CA TRP A 593 -21.58 -9.13 -0.89
C TRP A 593 -21.44 -10.61 -1.17
N TYR A 594 -20.45 -10.97 -1.98
CA TYR A 594 -20.09 -12.35 -2.27
C TYR A 594 -18.95 -12.80 -1.36
N CYS A 595 -19.07 -13.96 -0.73
CA CYS A 595 -17.98 -14.59 0.02
C CYS A 595 -17.38 -15.74 -0.79
N PRO A 596 -16.11 -15.65 -1.22
CA PRO A 596 -15.46 -16.76 -1.92
C PRO A 596 -15.23 -18.01 -1.07
N ASN A 597 -15.30 -17.90 0.27
CA ASN A 597 -15.00 -19.02 1.18
C ASN A 597 -16.13 -20.06 1.26
N ASP A 598 -17.38 -19.62 1.12
CA ASP A 598 -18.58 -20.47 1.15
C ASP A 598 -19.42 -20.39 -0.13
N ASP A 599 -18.97 -19.60 -1.12
CA ASP A 599 -19.61 -19.38 -2.41
C ASP A 599 -21.03 -18.77 -2.29
N CYS A 600 -21.31 -18.00 -1.23
CA CYS A 600 -22.62 -17.40 -0.97
C CYS A 600 -22.66 -15.88 -1.19
N PHE A 601 -23.87 -15.38 -1.45
CA PHE A 601 -24.19 -13.95 -1.43
C PHE A 601 -24.96 -13.59 -0.16
N TYR A 602 -24.63 -12.42 0.38
CA TYR A 602 -25.20 -11.85 1.59
C TYR A 602 -25.65 -10.42 1.31
N TRP A 603 -26.63 -9.93 2.06
CA TRP A 603 -27.13 -8.56 1.95
C TRP A 603 -26.30 -7.61 2.79
N GLY A 604 -26.29 -6.33 2.41
CA GLY A 604 -25.83 -5.27 3.31
C GLY A 604 -26.65 -5.29 4.61
N GLU A 605 -25.99 -4.92 5.71
CA GLU A 605 -26.47 -5.04 7.10
C GLU A 605 -26.47 -6.47 7.69
N ASP A 606 -26.18 -7.51 6.90
CA ASP A 606 -26.06 -8.86 7.44
C ASP A 606 -24.85 -8.97 8.38
N CYS A 607 -25.02 -9.76 9.45
CA CYS A 607 -23.94 -10.27 10.29
C CYS A 607 -23.74 -11.75 9.98
N VAL A 608 -22.64 -12.09 9.32
CA VAL A 608 -22.38 -13.42 8.78
C VAL A 608 -21.31 -14.12 9.61
N GLU A 609 -21.61 -15.31 10.10
CA GLU A 609 -20.61 -16.17 10.73
C GLU A 609 -19.79 -16.89 9.66
N GLN A 610 -18.47 -16.69 9.69
CA GLN A 610 -17.54 -17.29 8.74
C GLN A 610 -16.60 -18.24 9.45
N GLU A 611 -16.43 -19.44 8.90
CA GLU A 611 -15.42 -20.38 9.35
C GLU A 611 -14.03 -19.84 8.99
N CYS A 612 -13.17 -19.72 10.00
CA CYS A 612 -11.84 -19.18 9.89
C CYS A 612 -10.79 -20.04 10.60
N SER A 613 -10.97 -21.37 10.68
CA SER A 613 -9.99 -22.27 11.32
C SER A 613 -8.55 -22.00 10.84
N ALA A 614 -7.62 -21.90 11.80
CA ALA A 614 -6.20 -21.68 11.54
C ALA A 614 -5.53 -22.83 10.77
N SER A 615 -6.17 -24.01 10.67
CA SER A 615 -5.68 -25.20 9.96
C SER A 615 -6.20 -25.33 8.51
N LYS A 616 -7.02 -24.38 8.03
CA LYS A 616 -7.65 -24.46 6.70
C LYS A 616 -6.64 -24.15 5.60
N VAL A 617 -6.13 -25.21 4.96
CA VAL A 617 -5.27 -25.15 3.76
C VAL A 617 -6.02 -24.43 2.63
N GLY A 618 -5.40 -23.42 2.02
CA GLY A 618 -5.99 -22.65 0.91
C GLY A 618 -6.68 -21.34 1.30
N GLY A 619 -6.58 -20.90 2.56
CA GLY A 619 -6.83 -19.50 2.93
C GLY A 619 -7.95 -19.32 3.95
N GLY A 620 -7.60 -19.27 5.24
CA GLY A 620 -8.45 -18.74 6.31
C GLY A 620 -8.65 -17.22 6.25
N VAL A 621 -8.43 -16.59 5.09
CA VAL A 621 -8.67 -15.16 4.87
C VAL A 621 -10.17 -14.95 4.67
N VAL A 622 -10.83 -14.41 5.68
CA VAL A 622 -12.24 -14.05 5.57
C VAL A 622 -12.34 -12.75 4.78
N HIS A 623 -12.91 -12.83 3.58
CA HIS A 623 -13.08 -11.67 2.72
C HIS A 623 -14.38 -11.76 1.90
N PHE A 624 -14.86 -10.59 1.51
CA PHE A 624 -16.08 -10.43 0.74
C PHE A 624 -15.83 -9.46 -0.42
N ILE A 625 -16.47 -9.74 -1.55
CA ILE A 625 -16.40 -8.89 -2.75
C ILE A 625 -17.79 -8.33 -3.00
N LYS A 626 -17.91 -7.00 -3.04
CA LYS A 626 -19.20 -6.34 -3.30
C LYS A 626 -19.74 -6.74 -4.67
N GLU A 627 -21.03 -7.01 -4.78
CA GLU A 627 -21.67 -7.28 -6.06
C GLU A 627 -21.52 -6.10 -7.02
N GLY A 628 -21.37 -6.39 -8.32
CA GLY A 628 -21.14 -5.40 -9.36
C GLY A 628 -19.68 -4.97 -9.43
N THR A 629 -18.79 -5.64 -8.72
CA THR A 629 -17.34 -5.40 -8.77
C THR A 629 -16.70 -6.21 -9.87
N GLY A 630 -15.73 -5.61 -10.56
CA GLY A 630 -14.71 -6.38 -11.22
C GLY A 630 -13.31 -6.05 -10.74
N ILE A 631 -12.43 -7.05 -10.79
CA ILE A 631 -11.10 -7.02 -10.20
C ILE A 631 -10.11 -7.54 -11.23
N ALA A 632 -9.11 -6.74 -11.58
CA ALA A 632 -7.98 -7.21 -12.38
C ALA A 632 -7.10 -8.15 -11.54
N VAL A 633 -6.98 -9.39 -11.97
CA VAL A 633 -6.22 -10.45 -11.29
C VAL A 633 -5.13 -11.03 -12.18
N LYS A 634 -4.07 -11.54 -11.58
CA LYS A 634 -3.01 -12.29 -12.29
C LYS A 634 -3.55 -13.68 -12.69
N SER A 635 -3.28 -14.10 -13.92
CA SER A 635 -3.70 -15.43 -14.43
C SER A 635 -3.05 -16.57 -13.63
N LYS A 636 -3.76 -17.70 -13.53
CA LYS A 636 -3.19 -18.95 -12.99
C LYS A 636 -2.41 -19.76 -14.04
N ASP A 637 -2.73 -19.55 -15.31
CA ASP A 637 -2.12 -20.27 -16.43
C ASP A 637 -0.90 -19.45 -16.92
N GLU A 638 0.19 -19.45 -16.15
CA GLU A 638 1.45 -18.77 -16.52
C GLU A 638 2.26 -19.53 -17.58
N GLU A 639 1.91 -20.79 -17.88
CA GLU A 639 2.62 -21.61 -18.89
C GLU A 639 2.40 -21.14 -20.34
N GLU A 640 1.38 -20.33 -20.60
CA GLU A 640 1.20 -19.65 -21.89
C GLU A 640 1.54 -18.17 -21.69
N GLY A 641 2.72 -17.74 -22.12
CA GLY A 641 3.25 -16.36 -22.01
C GLY A 641 2.47 -15.28 -22.79
N ASP A 642 1.14 -15.40 -22.84
CA ASP A 642 0.22 -14.73 -23.75
C ASP A 642 -0.94 -14.00 -23.02
N VAL A 643 -1.14 -14.19 -21.69
CA VAL A 643 -2.25 -13.58 -20.91
C VAL A 643 -1.79 -12.34 -20.13
N PHE A 644 -2.29 -11.17 -20.54
CA PHE A 644 -1.93 -9.87 -19.97
C PHE A 644 -2.64 -9.53 -18.63
N ALA A 645 -3.95 -9.80 -18.54
CA ALA A 645 -4.72 -9.66 -17.29
C ALA A 645 -6.00 -10.52 -17.35
N GLU A 646 -6.36 -11.16 -16.23
CA GLU A 646 -7.66 -11.80 -16.03
C GLU A 646 -8.55 -10.84 -15.23
N PHE A 647 -9.86 -10.81 -15.47
CA PHE A 647 -10.78 -9.97 -14.70
C PHE A 647 -11.83 -10.82 -13.99
N LEU A 648 -11.83 -10.81 -12.66
CA LEU A 648 -12.86 -11.46 -11.86
C LEU A 648 -14.05 -10.51 -11.72
N MET A 649 -15.22 -10.93 -12.21
CA MET A 649 -16.48 -10.19 -12.09
C MET A 649 -17.40 -10.87 -11.09
N VAL A 650 -18.07 -10.10 -10.22
CA VAL A 650 -18.96 -10.62 -9.18
C VAL A 650 -20.37 -10.08 -9.38
N GLY A 651 -21.34 -10.93 -9.72
CA GLY A 651 -22.78 -10.59 -9.80
C GLY A 651 -23.35 -10.29 -11.19
N GLY A 652 -24.55 -9.70 -11.22
CA GLY A 652 -25.29 -9.33 -12.44
C GLY A 652 -24.54 -8.28 -13.26
N THR A 653 -24.08 -8.66 -14.46
CA THR A 653 -23.06 -7.96 -15.27
C THR A 653 -23.49 -6.63 -15.90
N GLY A 654 -24.62 -6.04 -15.50
CA GLY A 654 -25.09 -4.77 -16.06
C GLY A 654 -24.40 -3.58 -15.43
N GLY A 655 -23.57 -2.86 -16.19
CA GLY A 655 -22.98 -1.58 -15.77
C GLY A 655 -21.70 -1.69 -14.93
N THR A 656 -21.10 -2.89 -14.78
CA THR A 656 -19.82 -3.01 -14.06
C THR A 656 -18.66 -2.50 -14.93
N ALA A 657 -17.78 -1.70 -14.33
CA ALA A 657 -16.52 -1.27 -14.90
C ALA A 657 -15.33 -1.80 -14.09
N VAL A 658 -14.25 -2.19 -14.78
CA VAL A 658 -13.00 -2.61 -14.15
C VAL A 658 -11.85 -1.79 -14.69
N GLY A 659 -11.14 -1.14 -13.79
CA GLY A 659 -9.88 -0.48 -14.09
C GLY A 659 -8.74 -1.48 -14.00
N TYR A 660 -7.84 -1.43 -14.97
CA TYR A 660 -6.52 -2.04 -14.91
C TYR A 660 -5.49 -0.99 -15.32
N TYR A 661 -4.43 -0.88 -14.53
CA TYR A 661 -3.31 -0.03 -14.85
C TYR A 661 -2.11 -0.91 -15.21
N ASP A 662 -1.55 -0.66 -16.39
CA ASP A 662 -0.32 -1.30 -16.84
C ASP A 662 0.73 -0.27 -17.20
N GLU A 663 1.97 -0.59 -16.87
CA GLU A 663 3.13 0.15 -17.35
C GLU A 663 3.72 -0.52 -18.56
N ASP A 664 3.94 0.27 -19.61
CA ASP A 664 4.72 -0.16 -20.76
C ASP A 664 6.08 -0.73 -20.29
N THR A 665 6.40 -1.95 -20.73
CA THR A 665 7.63 -2.70 -20.45
C THR A 665 8.89 -1.96 -20.90
N GLU A 666 8.77 -0.89 -21.71
CA GLU A 666 9.85 0.05 -22.04
C GLU A 666 10.18 1.06 -20.92
N GLY A 667 9.55 0.93 -19.75
CA GLY A 667 9.94 1.63 -18.53
C GLY A 667 9.65 3.13 -18.55
N ARG A 668 8.56 3.60 -19.16
CA ARG A 668 8.19 5.03 -19.06
C ARG A 668 7.50 5.28 -17.72
N GLU A 669 7.60 6.49 -17.16
CA GLU A 669 6.76 6.93 -16.02
C GLU A 669 5.24 6.97 -16.39
N GLU A 670 4.90 6.69 -17.65
CA GLU A 670 3.59 6.88 -18.28
C GLU A 670 2.96 5.51 -18.60
N GLY A 671 2.03 5.04 -17.77
CA GLY A 671 1.23 3.82 -18.01
C GLY A 671 -0.09 4.07 -18.75
N LEU A 672 -0.84 2.99 -18.99
CA LEU A 672 -2.17 3.01 -19.61
C LEU A 672 -3.22 2.50 -18.62
N TRP A 673 -4.36 3.17 -18.62
CA TRP A 673 -5.56 2.71 -17.96
C TRP A 673 -6.45 1.98 -18.96
N VAL A 674 -6.87 0.79 -18.59
CA VAL A 674 -7.85 -0.01 -19.32
C VAL A 674 -9.10 -0.04 -18.48
N VAL A 675 -10.22 0.41 -19.04
CA VAL A 675 -11.53 0.27 -18.41
C VAL A 675 -12.35 -0.73 -19.20
N VAL A 676 -12.65 -1.87 -18.58
CA VAL A 676 -13.49 -2.92 -19.17
C VAL A 676 -14.89 -2.78 -18.60
N ARG A 677 -15.89 -2.55 -19.46
CA ARG A 677 -17.30 -2.43 -19.08
C ARG A 677 -18.13 -3.59 -19.63
N MET A 678 -19.03 -4.08 -18.78
CA MET A 678 -20.07 -5.03 -19.19
C MET A 678 -21.41 -4.29 -19.27
N GLY A 679 -22.03 -4.27 -20.45
CA GLY A 679 -23.35 -3.64 -20.65
C GLY A 679 -24.49 -4.52 -20.14
N GLU A 680 -25.62 -3.91 -19.77
CA GLU A 680 -26.87 -4.65 -19.51
C GLU A 680 -27.24 -5.49 -20.76
N GLY A 681 -27.30 -6.81 -20.59
CA GLY A 681 -27.63 -7.75 -21.68
C GLY A 681 -26.48 -8.08 -22.66
N GLN A 682 -25.31 -7.44 -22.54
CA GLN A 682 -24.13 -7.76 -23.35
C GLN A 682 -23.24 -8.76 -22.60
N GLN A 683 -23.58 -10.05 -22.70
CA GLN A 683 -22.86 -11.11 -21.97
C GLN A 683 -21.60 -11.61 -22.69
N GLU A 684 -21.43 -11.30 -23.98
CA GLU A 684 -20.36 -11.86 -24.83
C GLU A 684 -19.36 -10.80 -25.35
N HIS A 685 -19.68 -9.51 -25.21
CA HIS A 685 -18.90 -8.41 -25.80
C HIS A 685 -18.69 -7.29 -24.77
N PRO A 686 -17.60 -7.32 -23.99
CA PRO A 686 -17.22 -6.19 -23.15
C PRO A 686 -16.87 -4.99 -24.02
N HIS A 687 -17.22 -3.81 -23.53
CA HIS A 687 -16.71 -2.55 -24.05
C HIS A 687 -15.38 -2.25 -23.37
N VAL A 688 -14.33 -1.94 -24.14
CA VAL A 688 -13.01 -1.65 -23.59
C VAL A 688 -12.62 -0.23 -23.97
N GLU A 689 -12.33 0.58 -22.97
CA GLU A 689 -11.90 1.97 -23.10
C GLU A 689 -10.45 2.10 -22.64
N TRP A 690 -9.72 2.99 -23.31
CA TRP A 690 -8.29 3.18 -23.09
C TRP A 690 -8.04 4.63 -22.73
N TYR A 691 -7.30 4.84 -21.65
CA TYR A 691 -6.90 6.17 -21.21
C TYR A 691 -5.39 6.22 -20.99
N ASP A 692 -4.76 7.32 -21.38
CA ASP A 692 -3.40 7.60 -20.95
C ASP A 692 -3.34 7.79 -19.43
N TRP A 693 -2.14 7.77 -18.85
CA TRP A 693 -1.94 7.99 -17.42
C TRP A 693 -2.50 9.33 -16.88
N LYS A 694 -2.84 10.29 -17.75
CA LYS A 694 -3.46 11.59 -17.41
C LYS A 694 -4.99 11.56 -17.55
N GLY A 695 -5.58 10.40 -17.82
CA GLY A 695 -7.02 10.23 -18.03
C GLY A 695 -7.53 10.72 -19.40
N GLY A 696 -6.64 11.03 -20.34
CA GLY A 696 -7.02 11.36 -21.72
C GLY A 696 -7.37 10.09 -22.49
N GLU A 697 -8.54 10.06 -23.12
CA GLU A 697 -8.94 8.95 -23.99
C GLU A 697 -7.94 8.82 -25.16
N VAL A 698 -7.49 7.60 -25.45
CA VAL A 698 -6.49 7.34 -26.49
C VAL A 698 -6.96 6.26 -27.45
N GLU A 699 -6.81 6.52 -28.75
CA GLU A 699 -6.76 5.48 -29.79
C GLU A 699 -5.28 5.09 -29.93
N ASP A 700 -4.87 3.97 -29.32
CA ASP A 700 -3.46 3.55 -29.29
C ASP A 700 -3.24 2.28 -30.14
N ASP A 701 -2.45 2.41 -31.20
CA ASP A 701 -2.10 1.32 -32.13
C ASP A 701 -1.27 0.20 -31.47
N ARG A 702 -0.68 0.40 -30.28
CA ARG A 702 0.00 -0.65 -29.50
C ARG A 702 -0.94 -1.76 -29.03
N VAL A 703 -2.24 -1.57 -29.22
CA VAL A 703 -3.32 -2.38 -28.64
C VAL A 703 -4.14 -3.11 -29.73
N GLU A 704 -3.73 -3.04 -31.01
CA GLU A 704 -4.18 -3.99 -32.02
C GLU A 704 -3.72 -5.41 -31.63
N GLY A 705 -4.57 -6.16 -30.90
CA GLY A 705 -4.27 -7.55 -30.51
C GLY A 705 -4.73 -7.97 -29.11
N LEU A 706 -5.23 -7.06 -28.26
CA LEU A 706 -5.71 -7.45 -26.92
C LEU A 706 -6.95 -8.36 -27.03
N VAL A 707 -6.75 -9.67 -26.85
CA VAL A 707 -7.86 -10.62 -26.88
C VAL A 707 -8.54 -10.66 -25.53
N VAL A 708 -9.76 -10.13 -25.45
CA VAL A 708 -10.61 -10.18 -24.27
C VAL A 708 -11.52 -11.41 -24.42
N LYS A 709 -11.06 -12.60 -24.03
CA LYS A 709 -11.93 -13.81 -24.05
C LYS A 709 -12.95 -13.77 -22.92
N VAL A 710 -14.23 -14.00 -23.16
CA VAL A 710 -15.22 -14.07 -22.06
C VAL A 710 -15.51 -15.54 -21.81
N ASN A 711 -14.89 -16.16 -20.80
CA ASN A 711 -15.29 -17.52 -20.40
C ASN A 711 -16.27 -17.46 -19.23
N VAL A 712 -17.58 -17.53 -19.49
CA VAL A 712 -18.59 -17.62 -18.43
C VAL A 712 -18.55 -19.01 -17.82
N VAL A 713 -18.07 -19.13 -16.58
CA VAL A 713 -18.20 -20.37 -15.80
C VAL A 713 -19.55 -20.35 -15.09
N GLU A 714 -20.51 -21.07 -15.65
CA GLU A 714 -21.73 -21.47 -14.94
C GLU A 714 -21.47 -22.82 -14.22
N ASN A 715 -21.80 -22.92 -12.93
CA ASN A 715 -22.03 -24.19 -12.24
C ASN A 715 -22.98 -23.93 -11.06
N VAL A 716 -23.88 -24.81 -10.60
CA VAL A 716 -24.71 -25.91 -11.15
C VAL A 716 -25.84 -26.07 -10.11
N GLU A 717 -27.06 -26.35 -10.59
CA GLU A 717 -28.28 -26.80 -9.88
C GLU A 717 -28.82 -26.01 -8.66
N GLY A 718 -29.79 -25.14 -8.94
CA GLY A 718 -30.84 -24.65 -8.03
C GLY A 718 -31.98 -24.07 -8.88
N SER A 719 -33.23 -24.39 -8.56
CA SER A 719 -34.40 -24.27 -9.45
C SER A 719 -34.52 -22.98 -10.27
N ALA A 720 -34.91 -23.14 -11.53
CA ALA A 720 -35.01 -22.16 -12.61
C ALA A 720 -36.05 -21.02 -12.44
N SER A 721 -36.07 -20.32 -11.31
CA SER A 721 -36.92 -19.11 -11.15
C SER A 721 -36.25 -17.92 -10.46
N ASP A 722 -35.00 -18.03 -10.01
CA ASP A 722 -34.29 -16.88 -9.43
C ASP A 722 -33.01 -16.58 -10.23
N TRP A 723 -33.08 -15.55 -11.07
CA TRP A 723 -31.97 -15.09 -11.90
C TRP A 723 -30.88 -14.36 -11.10
N LYS A 724 -31.08 -14.19 -9.78
CA LYS A 724 -30.27 -13.35 -8.88
C LYS A 724 -29.09 -14.04 -8.20
N THR A 725 -28.84 -15.33 -8.43
CA THR A 725 -27.87 -16.15 -7.65
C THR A 725 -26.82 -16.88 -8.48
N LYS A 726 -26.65 -16.55 -9.77
CA LYS A 726 -25.67 -17.24 -10.62
C LYS A 726 -24.26 -16.65 -10.50
N LYS A 727 -23.29 -17.51 -10.17
CA LYS A 727 -21.86 -17.28 -10.36
C LYS A 727 -21.56 -17.01 -11.83
N ARG A 728 -20.77 -15.97 -12.10
CA ARG A 728 -20.17 -15.73 -13.42
C ARG A 728 -18.73 -15.34 -13.23
N VAL A 729 -17.84 -16.34 -13.13
CA VAL A 729 -16.43 -16.07 -13.37
C VAL A 729 -16.31 -15.90 -14.87
N ILE A 730 -16.00 -14.70 -15.34
CA ILE A 730 -15.68 -14.44 -16.74
C ILE A 730 -14.16 -14.45 -16.86
N ARG A 731 -13.53 -15.52 -17.36
CA ARG A 731 -12.08 -15.52 -17.55
C ARG A 731 -11.69 -14.92 -18.89
N PHE A 732 -10.83 -13.90 -18.84
CA PHE A 732 -10.24 -13.21 -19.98
C PHE A 732 -8.82 -13.68 -20.27
N VAL A 733 -8.59 -14.10 -21.52
CA VAL A 733 -7.36 -14.72 -22.00
C VAL A 733 -6.95 -14.00 -23.30
N GLY A 734 -5.88 -13.22 -23.19
CA GLY A 734 -5.20 -12.48 -24.25
C GLY A 734 -4.29 -13.35 -25.11
N ARG A 735 -3.82 -12.80 -26.24
CA ARG A 735 -2.61 -13.22 -26.96
C ARG A 735 -1.78 -11.99 -27.27
N GLU A 736 -0.46 -12.08 -27.15
CA GLU A 736 0.46 -11.06 -27.67
C GLU A 736 0.72 -11.34 -29.17
N LEU A 737 0.74 -10.30 -30.00
CA LEU A 737 1.22 -10.39 -31.39
C LEU A 737 2.69 -9.97 -31.44
N LYS A 738 3.56 -10.89 -31.87
CA LYS A 738 4.95 -10.56 -32.21
C LYS A 738 4.99 -9.42 -33.22
N GLN A 739 5.93 -8.49 -33.01
CA GLN A 739 6.28 -7.40 -33.93
C GLN A 739 6.16 -7.81 -35.40
N GLY A 740 5.29 -7.11 -36.15
CA GLY A 740 5.21 -7.23 -37.61
C GLY A 740 3.83 -7.42 -38.23
N VAL A 741 2.72 -7.18 -37.52
CA VAL A 741 1.38 -7.29 -38.09
C VAL A 741 0.98 -5.97 -38.74
N SER A 742 0.83 -5.97 -40.06
CA SER A 742 0.28 -4.85 -40.83
C SER A 742 -1.24 -4.91 -40.85
N LYS A 743 -1.89 -3.77 -40.61
CA LYS A 743 -3.31 -3.45 -40.85
C LYS A 743 -3.99 -4.40 -41.87
N GLY A 744 -4.72 -5.42 -41.41
CA GLY A 744 -5.43 -6.31 -42.35
C GLY A 744 -5.93 -7.71 -41.93
N ASP A 745 -5.75 -8.20 -40.69
CA ASP A 745 -6.08 -9.61 -40.39
C ASP A 745 -7.44 -9.84 -39.68
N VAL A 746 -8.06 -10.99 -39.99
CA VAL A 746 -9.46 -11.39 -39.68
C VAL A 746 -9.54 -12.12 -38.33
N VAL A 747 -10.48 -11.71 -37.44
CA VAL A 747 -10.80 -12.44 -36.20
C VAL A 747 -12.03 -13.33 -36.42
N VAL A 748 -11.89 -14.64 -36.14
CA VAL A 748 -12.98 -15.63 -36.18
C VAL A 748 -13.27 -16.07 -34.75
N VAL A 749 -14.51 -15.88 -34.29
CA VAL A 749 -14.98 -16.31 -32.97
C VAL A 749 -15.90 -17.52 -33.15
N LEU A 750 -15.58 -18.61 -32.44
CA LEU A 750 -16.39 -19.82 -32.39
C LEU A 750 -17.15 -19.85 -31.06
N GLY A 751 -18.44 -19.57 -31.10
CA GLY A 751 -19.37 -19.75 -29.97
C GLY A 751 -20.26 -20.97 -30.20
N GLY A 752 -20.79 -21.56 -29.13
CA GLY A 752 -21.57 -22.81 -29.15
C GLY A 752 -22.86 -22.81 -30.00
N SER A 753 -23.19 -21.70 -30.66
CA SER A 753 -24.33 -21.57 -31.57
C SER A 753 -23.97 -21.09 -33.00
N GLY A 754 -22.69 -21.03 -33.38
CA GLY A 754 -22.29 -20.72 -34.76
C GLY A 754 -20.92 -20.03 -34.91
N VAL A 755 -20.39 -20.06 -36.13
CA VAL A 755 -19.13 -19.39 -36.52
C VAL A 755 -19.44 -17.97 -37.00
N PHE A 756 -18.89 -16.96 -36.34
CA PHE A 756 -18.98 -15.57 -36.79
C PHE A 756 -17.58 -15.00 -37.05
N ALA A 757 -17.37 -14.46 -38.24
CA ALA A 757 -16.17 -13.72 -38.61
C ALA A 757 -16.55 -12.25 -38.80
N LYS A 758 -15.85 -11.33 -38.14
CA LYS A 758 -16.07 -9.88 -38.31
C LYS A 758 -14.81 -9.25 -38.88
N TYR A 759 -14.88 -8.83 -40.14
CA TYR A 759 -13.86 -8.01 -40.78
C TYR A 759 -14.32 -6.55 -40.80
N ALA A 760 -13.39 -5.61 -40.68
CA ALA A 760 -13.63 -4.18 -40.64
C ALA A 760 -14.63 -3.70 -41.72
N GLY A 761 -15.91 -3.61 -41.36
CA GLY A 761 -16.97 -3.00 -42.16
C GLY A 761 -17.69 -3.88 -43.21
N MET A 762 -17.57 -5.21 -43.21
CA MET A 762 -18.34 -6.09 -44.11
C MET A 762 -19.25 -7.07 -43.34
N GLU A 763 -20.54 -7.11 -43.70
CA GLU A 763 -21.50 -8.17 -43.33
C GLU A 763 -21.61 -9.17 -44.50
N GLY A 764 -21.48 -10.48 -44.23
CA GLY A 764 -21.62 -11.52 -45.25
C GLY A 764 -21.82 -12.92 -44.64
N ASP A 765 -22.47 -13.81 -45.40
CA ASP A 765 -22.77 -15.18 -44.98
C ASP A 765 -21.50 -16.05 -44.92
N VAL A 766 -21.29 -16.72 -43.78
CA VAL A 766 -20.19 -17.67 -43.58
C VAL A 766 -20.70 -19.08 -43.90
N MET A 767 -20.14 -19.72 -44.92
CA MET A 767 -20.46 -21.11 -45.25
C MET A 767 -19.35 -22.04 -44.75
N CYS A 768 -19.69 -22.95 -43.82
CA CYS A 768 -18.81 -24.01 -43.37
C CYS A 768 -19.08 -25.27 -44.20
N ASN A 769 -18.09 -25.72 -44.99
CA ASN A 769 -18.16 -27.01 -45.67
C ASN A 769 -17.23 -28.01 -44.95
N PRO A 770 -17.77 -29.01 -44.24
CA PRO A 770 -16.97 -30.09 -43.71
C PRO A 770 -16.50 -31.00 -44.85
N GLY A 771 -15.20 -31.27 -44.92
CA GLY A 771 -14.59 -32.19 -45.87
C GLY A 771 -13.59 -33.11 -45.16
N ILE A 772 -13.64 -34.40 -45.48
CA ILE A 772 -12.66 -35.39 -45.01
C ILE A 772 -11.59 -35.51 -46.09
N ASN A 773 -10.32 -35.35 -45.72
CA ASN A 773 -9.24 -35.55 -46.68
C ASN A 773 -8.95 -37.03 -46.93
N GLU A 774 -8.07 -37.31 -47.88
CA GLU A 774 -7.62 -38.66 -48.27
C GLU A 774 -6.90 -39.45 -47.14
N ASN A 775 -6.60 -38.80 -46.01
CA ASN A 775 -6.01 -39.39 -44.81
C ASN A 775 -7.01 -39.59 -43.64
N GLY A 776 -8.29 -39.25 -43.82
CA GLY A 776 -9.34 -39.47 -42.81
C GLY A 776 -9.46 -38.39 -41.72
N GLU A 777 -8.82 -37.23 -41.87
CA GLU A 777 -8.95 -36.10 -40.93
C GLU A 777 -10.16 -35.23 -41.30
N GLU A 778 -11.00 -34.91 -40.32
CA GLU A 778 -12.04 -33.88 -40.47
C GLU A 778 -11.39 -32.51 -40.63
N ARG A 779 -11.70 -31.83 -41.74
CA ARG A 779 -11.26 -30.47 -42.01
C ARG A 779 -12.47 -29.61 -42.33
N THR A 780 -12.53 -28.44 -41.69
CA THR A 780 -13.56 -27.44 -42.00
C THR A 780 -12.91 -26.31 -42.77
N LEU A 781 -13.31 -26.15 -44.03
CA LEU A 781 -12.99 -24.96 -44.81
C LEU A 781 -14.09 -23.93 -44.57
N VAL A 782 -13.68 -22.74 -44.15
CA VAL A 782 -14.60 -21.61 -43.95
C VAL A 782 -14.43 -20.67 -45.14
N GLU A 783 -15.48 -20.60 -45.96
CA GLU A 783 -15.57 -19.66 -47.08
C GLU A 783 -16.27 -18.39 -46.60
N VAL A 784 -15.60 -17.25 -46.74
CA VAL A 784 -16.20 -15.93 -46.48
C VAL A 784 -16.34 -15.21 -47.81
N ARG A 785 -17.59 -14.89 -48.19
CA ARG A 785 -17.90 -14.07 -49.37
C ARG A 785 -18.15 -12.63 -48.96
N GLY A 786 -17.33 -11.72 -49.48
CA GLY A 786 -17.60 -10.27 -49.37
C GLY A 786 -18.61 -9.79 -50.41
N MET A 787 -19.16 -8.58 -50.23
CA MET A 787 -20.13 -7.95 -51.14
C MET A 787 -19.61 -7.72 -52.58
N ASP A 788 -18.30 -7.86 -52.83
CA ASP A 788 -17.66 -7.66 -54.15
C ASP A 788 -17.29 -8.98 -54.87
N ASP A 789 -17.94 -10.11 -54.53
CA ASP A 789 -17.66 -11.46 -55.09
C ASP A 789 -16.22 -11.98 -54.88
N LYS A 790 -15.42 -11.33 -54.03
CA LYS A 790 -14.11 -11.85 -53.60
C LYS A 790 -14.31 -12.96 -52.56
N ILE A 791 -13.75 -14.13 -52.86
CA ILE A 791 -13.77 -15.31 -52.00
C ILE A 791 -12.45 -15.38 -51.24
N ILE A 792 -12.51 -15.44 -49.91
CA ILE A 792 -11.36 -15.69 -49.04
C ILE A 792 -11.56 -17.07 -48.39
N ASN A 793 -10.60 -17.97 -48.62
CA ASN A 793 -10.59 -19.31 -48.03
C ASN A 793 -9.75 -19.29 -46.77
N ILE A 794 -10.36 -19.52 -45.62
CA ILE A 794 -9.68 -19.56 -44.32
C ILE A 794 -9.57 -21.00 -43.86
N ARG A 795 -8.35 -21.41 -43.48
CA ARG A 795 -8.05 -22.74 -42.96
C ARG A 795 -8.19 -22.73 -41.44
N VAL A 796 -8.96 -23.67 -40.90
CA VAL A 796 -9.12 -23.86 -39.45
C VAL A 796 -8.71 -25.30 -39.13
N ASP A 797 -7.64 -25.47 -38.35
CA ASP A 797 -7.24 -26.78 -37.81
C ASP A 797 -7.94 -26.95 -36.45
N MET A 798 -8.92 -27.87 -36.34
CA MET A 798 -9.60 -28.15 -35.06
C MET A 798 -8.70 -29.01 -34.16
N LEU A 799 -8.35 -28.51 -32.97
CA LEU A 799 -7.75 -29.31 -31.91
C LEU A 799 -8.87 -30.13 -31.24
N ALA A 800 -8.74 -31.45 -31.29
CA ALA A 800 -9.70 -32.39 -30.74
C ALA A 800 -9.94 -32.15 -29.25
N LEU A 801 -11.18 -31.85 -28.89
CA LEU A 801 -11.70 -32.01 -27.53
C LEU A 801 -11.82 -33.53 -27.28
N VAL A 802 -11.06 -34.05 -26.34
CA VAL A 802 -11.25 -35.41 -25.82
C VAL A 802 -12.29 -35.31 -24.69
N ASP A 803 -13.31 -36.16 -24.83
CA ASP A 803 -14.57 -36.28 -24.06
C ASP A 803 -14.40 -36.27 -22.52
#